data_AF-A0A1H0W603-F1
#
_entry.id   AF-A0A1H0W603-F1
#
_cell.length_a   1.000
_cell.length_b   1.000
_cell.length_c   1.000
_cell.angle_alpha   90.00
_cell.angle_beta   90.00
_cell.angle_gamma   90.00
#
_symmetry.space_group_name_H-M   'P 1'
#
loop_
_entity.id
_entity.type
_entity.pdbx_description
1 polymer ?
#
loop_
_entity_poly.entity_id
_entity_poly.type
_entity_poly.pdbx_seq_one_letter_code
_entity_poly.pdbx_strand_id
1 'polypeptide(L)'
;MEGGERLQELLAVLFDDPRELQSFLALEGVRVSVRPGGKGSSFAAEVAMELLRRGQVDERLFAALTRRFPDRAADIADVARSFLGVSAVDVPVVPELPPKYADFAAKLNAALSDTAVPSDEEVALDAEHLPWTAAAAVLGRFLPAKLRPLRPTPTSAVAMLAEFSHTAIDGSWILLDDVRTQCLRHLWETGALDDALAVNAELPDAERDKVRELLAGGRPSLAGLATAELEEYAVVTGWLELAGILDETVGTEVDATLERRALLDPLRALVGTHFHGRERELAVFDAFVYGVANPMLLCLRGPGGVGKSSLLGKVLLGLERAAGEDAAIPFAYLDFDRARNDPRDPIGLLRQIARQLRLLHATTEEARELAATESVYWGSDLEKASAILDIDLDSQGNLAAMVGVLADRLHKLMDLHGPAGYRTPLVLFLDTYEEVQLKGPGAVRDLERLIEHLLAALPDMRVIVSGRGDPTTFTGFENLILTLGELEPPAADAVLADLGVADPALRTSIVAKFGGHPLTLRLAAEALERTGTTAFDDIAARGDALAGIAIEQVQGMLYGRILSHIADPEVRRIAYPGLAVRRITVGVLREVLAEPCDLDPTHAELIFDKLRFEVSLFELDGPDTLRHRQDVRTLMLRSMMDEPGLAAVVARVHRRAIDYYHARPGIEDRAEEVYHRLMIGEDPRYLDRVWEPGLRPLLAPALGEPLPPRAWTWLSRRLGFGDTDDRAEWDQRDWEADAEGRAMSWLASGDPARALSVLAERTERLPDTRLHLVEVRARLAAADVDGAAAALERGMAAAAESDDRDTQVALAEQAVVVRGLRGDGSGVVSAAEWAVRGCDLLGDQTRGVDVLTDAVGILGGLDDAGEDLRGELASRFTNLSRSELLDNVDLVRRVLHTAGPADDTVLHHAATQVGDQTEADDGVFQHDPFAIARLLHATTPDAAPALADLAAEVGLSGRWKTEDLASWVVRAGRTGKAVVVGLDWARDAGQARRMVVDTLVRPVAGPDGRSKS
;
A
#
# COMPACT_ATOMS: atom_id res chain seq x y z
N MET A 1 23.57 26.03 -3.89
CA MET A 1 22.25 25.54 -3.51
C MET A 1 21.49 26.69 -2.87
N GLU A 2 20.25 26.91 -3.29
CA GLU A 2 19.34 27.85 -2.64
C GLU A 2 18.85 27.25 -1.31
N GLY A 3 18.41 28.08 -0.36
CA GLY A 3 17.95 27.61 0.96
C GLY A 3 16.88 26.52 0.84
N GLY A 4 15.95 26.65 -0.10
CA GLY A 4 14.83 25.71 -0.27
C GLY A 4 15.23 24.28 -0.58
N GLU A 5 16.29 24.07 -1.37
CA GLU A 5 16.79 22.71 -1.66
C GLU A 5 17.30 22.00 -0.41
N ARG A 6 17.92 22.73 0.53
CA ARG A 6 18.42 22.16 1.79
C ARG A 6 17.29 21.81 2.76
N LEU A 7 16.21 22.57 2.78
CA LEU A 7 15.03 22.25 3.59
C LEU A 7 14.34 20.99 3.04
N GLN A 8 14.20 20.88 1.72
CA GLN A 8 13.69 19.66 1.07
C GLN A 8 14.52 18.44 1.45
N GLU A 9 15.85 18.52 1.30
CA GLU A 9 16.75 17.40 1.64
C GLU A 9 16.63 17.04 3.12
N LEU A 10 16.51 18.02 4.02
CA LEU A 10 16.30 17.77 5.44
C LEU A 10 14.96 17.06 5.70
N LEU A 11 13.85 17.57 5.17
CA LEU A 11 12.54 16.97 5.40
C LEU A 11 12.45 15.54 4.83
N ALA A 12 13.05 15.30 3.66
CA ALA A 12 13.09 13.97 3.05
C ALA A 12 13.91 12.96 3.86
N VAL A 13 14.92 13.41 4.61
CA VAL A 13 15.75 12.55 5.47
C VAL A 13 15.11 12.35 6.84
N LEU A 14 14.38 13.34 7.35
CA LEU A 14 13.70 13.24 8.63
C LEU A 14 12.40 12.41 8.55
N PHE A 15 11.77 12.35 7.38
CA PHE A 15 10.48 11.70 7.19
C PHE A 15 10.50 10.78 5.97
N ASP A 16 10.55 9.47 6.22
CA ASP A 16 10.50 8.44 5.18
C ASP A 16 9.08 8.26 4.59
N ASP A 17 8.02 8.50 5.39
CA ASP A 17 6.62 8.44 4.94
C ASP A 17 6.04 9.87 4.79
N PRO A 18 5.57 10.27 3.59
CA PRO A 18 4.78 11.49 3.39
C PRO A 18 3.70 11.74 4.45
N ARG A 19 3.04 10.69 4.91
CA ARG A 19 1.95 10.77 5.90
C ARG A 19 2.46 11.10 7.29
N GLU A 20 3.68 10.69 7.61
CA GLU A 20 4.33 11.03 8.88
C GLU A 20 4.67 12.52 8.93
N LEU A 21 5.24 13.06 7.84
CA LEU A 21 5.47 14.49 7.69
C LEU A 21 4.16 15.29 7.77
N GLN A 22 3.11 14.84 7.08
CA GLN A 22 1.80 15.50 7.14
C GLN A 22 1.20 15.48 8.56
N SER A 23 1.32 14.35 9.27
CA SER A 23 0.84 14.20 10.65
C SER A 23 1.63 15.08 11.61
N PHE A 24 2.95 15.16 11.46
CA PHE A 24 3.82 16.07 12.22
C PHE A 24 3.42 17.53 12.02
N LEU A 25 3.21 17.97 10.78
CA LEU A 25 2.78 19.35 10.49
C LEU A 25 1.42 19.65 11.10
N ALA A 26 0.45 18.74 10.97
CA ALA A 26 -0.85 18.86 11.62
C ALA A 26 -0.74 18.97 13.16
N LEU A 27 0.14 18.18 13.78
CA LEU A 27 0.48 18.24 15.20
C LEU A 27 1.12 19.58 15.60
N GLU A 28 1.94 20.17 14.74
CA GLU A 28 2.52 21.50 14.90
C GLU A 28 1.51 22.64 14.71
N GLY A 29 0.34 22.33 14.15
CA GLY A 29 -0.63 23.34 13.73
C GLY A 29 -0.15 24.09 12.49
N VAL A 30 0.75 23.48 11.72
CA VAL A 30 1.23 23.97 10.43
C VAL A 30 0.37 23.30 9.37
N ARG A 31 -0.38 24.11 8.63
CA ARG A 31 -1.25 23.64 7.56
C ARG A 31 -0.51 23.72 6.24
N VAL A 32 -0.41 22.59 5.54
CA VAL A 32 0.07 22.50 4.17
C VAL A 32 -1.01 21.85 3.32
N SER A 33 -1.29 22.44 2.17
CA SER A 33 -2.23 21.92 1.16
C SER A 33 -1.55 20.99 0.15
N VAL A 34 -0.41 20.41 0.57
CA VAL A 34 0.37 19.48 -0.25
C VAL A 34 -0.14 18.07 0.02
N ARG A 35 -0.42 17.32 -1.04
CA ARG A 35 -0.93 15.95 -0.91
C ARG A 35 0.18 14.92 -0.89
N PRO A 36 0.08 13.87 -0.06
CA PRO A 36 0.98 12.72 -0.16
C PRO A 36 0.70 11.96 -1.46
N GLY A 37 1.40 12.33 -2.54
CA GLY A 37 1.34 11.70 -3.85
C GLY A 37 2.71 11.21 -4.29
N GLY A 38 2.92 9.90 -4.39
CA GLY A 38 4.19 9.31 -4.83
C GLY A 38 5.35 9.42 -3.82
N LYS A 39 6.56 9.03 -4.27
CA LYS A 39 7.79 8.86 -3.45
C LYS A 39 8.04 9.99 -2.44
N GLY A 40 8.53 9.65 -1.24
CA GLY A 40 8.75 10.57 -0.10
C GLY A 40 9.50 11.87 -0.41
N SER A 41 10.50 11.81 -1.30
CA SER A 41 11.33 12.98 -1.67
C SER A 41 10.58 14.04 -2.49
N SER A 42 9.61 13.64 -3.32
CA SER A 42 8.79 14.59 -4.10
C SER A 42 7.84 15.34 -3.18
N PHE A 43 7.21 14.62 -2.25
CA PHE A 43 6.31 15.21 -1.27
C PHE A 43 7.04 16.18 -0.33
N ALA A 44 8.21 15.80 0.20
CA ALA A 44 9.03 16.67 1.02
C ALA A 44 9.44 17.96 0.28
N ALA A 45 9.67 17.89 -1.03
CA ALA A 45 9.97 19.05 -1.87
C ALA A 45 8.79 20.02 -1.95
N GLU A 46 7.61 19.50 -2.28
CA GLU A 46 6.39 20.29 -2.38
C GLU A 46 6.03 20.93 -1.04
N VAL A 47 6.16 20.19 0.07
CA VAL A 47 5.99 20.70 1.44
C VAL A 47 7.00 21.80 1.75
N ALA A 48 8.29 21.60 1.49
CA ALA A 48 9.31 22.61 1.73
C ALA A 48 9.02 23.90 0.97
N MET A 49 8.63 23.80 -0.31
CA MET A 49 8.25 24.94 -1.13
C MET A 49 7.00 25.65 -0.62
N GLU A 50 6.00 24.91 -0.14
CA GLU A 50 4.81 25.49 0.46
C GLU A 50 5.12 26.24 1.77
N LEU A 51 5.94 25.65 2.65
CA LEU A 51 6.36 26.29 3.89
C LEU A 51 7.12 27.60 3.62
N LEU A 52 7.95 27.62 2.58
CA LEU A 52 8.65 28.84 2.15
C LEU A 52 7.69 29.91 1.64
N ARG A 53 6.76 29.54 0.76
CA ARG A 53 5.74 30.45 0.21
C ARG A 53 4.84 31.03 1.30
N ARG A 54 4.51 30.24 2.31
CA ARG A 54 3.72 30.69 3.48
C ARG A 54 4.54 31.46 4.53
N GLY A 55 5.86 31.56 4.39
CA GLY A 55 6.74 32.17 5.39
C GLY A 55 6.75 31.42 6.73
N GLN A 56 6.52 30.11 6.70
CA GLN A 56 6.43 29.22 7.87
C GLN A 56 7.75 28.50 8.18
N VAL A 57 8.83 28.84 7.49
CA VAL A 57 10.20 28.36 7.79
C VAL A 57 10.83 29.29 8.84
N ASP A 58 10.46 29.09 10.10
CA ASP A 58 10.84 29.94 11.22
C ASP A 58 11.53 29.16 12.36
N GLU A 59 11.93 29.86 13.43
CA GLU A 59 12.53 29.25 14.63
C GLU A 59 11.63 28.18 15.27
N ARG A 60 10.31 28.31 15.15
CA ARG A 60 9.35 27.39 15.75
C ARG A 60 9.35 26.05 15.01
N LEU A 61 9.39 26.06 13.68
CA LEU A 61 9.51 24.85 12.86
C LEU A 61 10.80 24.09 13.19
N PHE A 62 11.95 24.78 13.21
CA PHE A 62 13.23 24.12 13.50
C PHE A 62 13.32 23.64 14.96
N ALA A 63 12.73 24.35 15.92
CA ALA A 63 12.63 23.89 17.30
C ALA A 63 11.73 22.65 17.45
N ALA A 64 10.66 22.54 16.66
CA ALA A 64 9.82 21.36 16.61
C ALA A 64 10.56 20.16 16.00
N LEU A 65 11.22 20.35 14.85
CA LEU A 65 12.04 19.32 14.22
C LEU A 65 13.16 18.83 15.16
N THR A 66 13.85 19.74 15.85
CA THR A 66 14.93 19.39 16.79
C THR A 66 14.42 18.58 17.97
N ARG A 67 13.20 18.86 18.44
CA ARG A 67 12.57 18.13 19.53
C ARG A 67 12.17 16.71 19.11
N ARG A 68 11.65 16.56 17.89
CA ARG A 68 11.27 15.27 17.33
C ARG A 68 12.49 14.41 16.99
N PHE A 69 13.54 15.01 16.45
CA PHE A 69 14.74 14.33 15.98
C PHE A 69 16.00 14.84 16.68
N PRO A 70 16.17 14.56 17.99
CA PRO A 70 17.32 15.05 18.76
C PRO A 70 18.65 14.57 18.19
N ASP A 71 18.71 13.36 17.63
CA ASP A 71 19.92 12.80 17.02
C ASP A 71 20.31 13.50 15.71
N ARG A 72 19.38 14.24 15.10
CA ARG A 72 19.59 15.04 13.89
C ARG A 72 19.69 16.55 14.18
N ALA A 73 19.80 16.95 15.45
CA ALA A 73 19.81 18.36 15.86
C ALA A 73 20.91 19.18 15.18
N ALA A 74 22.08 18.59 14.91
CA ALA A 74 23.17 19.27 14.19
C ALA A 74 22.79 19.57 12.73
N ASP A 75 22.21 18.59 12.02
CA ASP A 75 21.78 18.76 10.63
C ASP A 75 20.65 19.81 10.54
N ILE A 76 19.71 19.75 11.48
CA ILE A 76 18.59 20.71 11.59
C ILE A 76 19.12 22.12 11.86
N ALA A 77 20.08 22.27 12.79
CA ALA A 77 20.70 23.56 13.09
C ALA A 77 21.48 24.12 11.88
N ASP A 78 22.15 23.27 11.11
CA ASP A 78 22.88 23.68 9.91
C ASP A 78 21.97 24.24 8.83
N VAL A 79 20.81 23.62 8.61
CA VAL A 79 19.78 24.14 7.70
C VAL A 79 19.14 25.39 8.29
N ALA A 80 18.79 25.40 9.57
CA ALA A 80 18.21 26.56 10.26
C ALA A 80 19.11 27.81 10.15
N ARG A 81 20.44 27.65 10.28
CA ARG A 81 21.41 28.75 10.11
C ARG A 81 21.37 29.37 8.71
N SER A 82 21.07 28.58 7.68
CA SER A 82 20.95 29.07 6.30
C SER A 82 19.69 29.91 6.04
N PHE A 83 18.64 29.69 6.84
CA PHE A 83 17.36 30.42 6.72
C PHE A 83 17.21 31.58 7.72
N LEU A 84 17.66 31.40 8.96
CA LEU A 84 17.49 32.38 10.05
C LEU A 84 18.61 33.43 10.13
N GLY A 85 19.54 33.42 9.16
CA GLY A 85 20.54 34.47 9.02
C GLY A 85 21.65 34.47 10.08
N VAL A 86 21.91 33.35 10.78
CA VAL A 86 23.15 33.21 11.56
C VAL A 86 24.27 32.81 10.60
N SER A 87 24.84 33.81 9.94
CA SER A 87 26.01 33.66 9.08
C SER A 87 27.14 32.89 9.77
N ALA A 88 27.31 31.61 9.44
CA ALA A 88 28.63 31.07 9.21
C ALA A 88 29.06 31.56 7.83
N VAL A 89 29.49 32.82 7.78
CA VAL A 89 30.31 33.27 6.68
C VAL A 89 31.64 33.62 7.34
N ASP A 90 32.59 32.69 7.17
CA ASP A 90 33.88 33.11 6.65
C ASP A 90 33.58 33.86 5.33
N VAL A 91 33.09 35.10 5.45
CA VAL A 91 33.11 36.03 4.34
C VAL A 91 34.61 36.17 4.14
N PRO A 92 35.17 36.04 2.94
CA PRO A 92 36.50 36.60 2.75
C PRO A 92 36.36 38.04 3.22
N VAL A 93 36.97 38.37 4.37
CA VAL A 93 36.97 39.71 4.96
C VAL A 93 37.05 40.65 3.79
N VAL A 94 35.98 41.38 3.50
CA VAL A 94 36.04 42.39 2.46
C VAL A 94 37.23 43.24 2.89
N PRO A 95 38.35 43.21 2.16
CA PRO A 95 39.53 43.92 2.63
C PRO A 95 39.08 45.35 2.84
N GLU A 96 39.29 45.88 4.05
CA GLU A 96 38.91 47.25 4.39
C GLU A 96 39.21 48.12 3.20
N LEU A 97 38.14 48.63 2.60
CA LEU A 97 38.17 49.17 1.26
C LEU A 97 39.18 50.33 1.30
N PRO A 98 40.34 50.24 0.63
CA PRO A 98 41.40 51.21 0.84
C PRO A 98 40.83 52.61 0.66
N PRO A 99 41.15 53.60 1.52
CA PRO A 99 40.43 54.89 1.56
C PRO A 99 40.36 55.61 0.20
N LYS A 100 41.28 55.30 -0.72
CA LYS A 100 41.27 55.76 -2.12
C LYS A 100 40.12 55.23 -2.99
N TYR A 101 39.43 54.16 -2.58
CA TYR A 101 38.32 53.52 -3.30
C TYR A 101 36.97 53.67 -2.60
N ALA A 102 36.92 54.24 -1.38
CA ALA A 102 35.68 54.40 -0.61
C ALA A 102 34.62 55.19 -1.41
N ASP A 103 35.04 56.23 -2.11
CA ASP A 103 34.18 57.08 -2.92
C ASP A 103 33.68 56.36 -4.20
N PHE A 104 34.48 55.44 -4.75
CA PHE A 104 34.10 54.59 -5.88
C PHE A 104 33.13 53.48 -5.44
N ALA A 105 33.38 52.84 -4.30
CA ALA A 105 32.49 51.83 -3.75
C ALA A 105 31.14 52.43 -3.32
N ALA A 106 31.11 53.63 -2.76
CA ALA A 106 29.86 54.33 -2.47
C ALA A 106 29.06 54.62 -3.75
N LYS A 107 29.73 55.02 -4.84
CA LYS A 107 29.10 55.23 -6.16
C LYS A 107 28.66 53.92 -6.81
N LEU A 108 29.43 52.84 -6.65
CA LEU A 108 29.10 51.52 -7.18
C LEU A 108 27.92 50.90 -6.41
N ASN A 109 27.88 51.01 -5.07
CA ASN A 109 26.72 50.59 -4.28
C ASN A 109 25.48 51.42 -4.62
N ALA A 110 25.62 52.74 -4.80
CA ALA A 110 24.50 53.55 -5.26
C ALA A 110 24.02 53.11 -6.65
N ALA A 111 24.93 52.80 -7.58
CA ALA A 111 24.60 52.30 -8.91
C ALA A 111 24.01 50.87 -8.90
N LEU A 112 24.44 50.01 -7.97
CA LEU A 112 23.93 48.65 -7.76
C LEU A 112 22.56 48.66 -7.06
N SER A 113 22.35 49.57 -6.11
CA SER A 113 21.04 49.83 -5.52
C SER A 113 20.05 50.44 -6.53
N ASP A 114 20.54 51.22 -7.49
CA ASP A 114 19.75 51.70 -8.64
C ASP A 114 19.53 50.61 -9.72
N THR A 115 20.13 49.42 -9.58
CA THR A 115 19.96 48.25 -10.48
C THR A 115 19.39 47.03 -9.75
N ALA A 116 18.47 47.25 -8.80
CA ALA A 116 17.60 46.17 -8.34
C ALA A 116 16.87 45.57 -9.55
N VAL A 117 17.21 44.32 -9.89
CA VAL A 117 16.46 43.57 -10.89
C VAL A 117 15.11 43.27 -10.24
N PRO A 118 13.99 43.78 -10.78
CA PRO A 118 12.68 43.52 -10.23
C PRO A 118 12.43 42.01 -10.23
N SER A 119 11.80 41.49 -9.18
CA SER A 119 11.43 40.07 -9.13
C SER A 119 10.42 39.75 -10.23
N ASP A 120 10.31 38.48 -10.62
CA ASP A 120 9.32 38.05 -11.61
C ASP A 120 7.89 38.46 -11.21
N GLU A 121 7.61 38.48 -9.90
CA GLU A 121 6.35 38.97 -9.33
C GLU A 121 6.13 40.48 -9.56
N GLU A 122 7.17 41.29 -9.38
CA GLU A 122 7.13 42.74 -9.59
C GLU A 122 6.98 43.08 -11.07
N VAL A 123 7.68 42.36 -11.95
CA VAL A 123 7.55 42.52 -13.40
C VAL A 123 6.17 42.06 -13.87
N ALA A 124 5.68 40.93 -13.37
CA ALA A 124 4.36 40.41 -13.75
C ALA A 124 3.20 41.35 -13.41
N LEU A 125 3.38 42.23 -12.41
CA LEU A 125 2.40 43.24 -12.01
C LEU A 125 2.60 44.61 -12.67
N ASP A 126 3.62 44.79 -13.51
CA ASP A 126 3.86 46.06 -14.18
C ASP A 126 2.77 46.38 -15.22
N ALA A 127 2.75 47.63 -15.70
CA ALA A 127 1.69 48.08 -16.61
C ALA A 127 1.68 47.36 -17.98
N GLU A 128 2.78 46.72 -18.38
CA GLU A 128 2.93 46.05 -19.67
C GLU A 128 2.49 44.58 -19.60
N HIS A 129 2.83 43.89 -18.50
CA HIS A 129 2.57 42.48 -18.25
C HIS A 129 1.22 42.23 -17.58
N LEU A 130 0.80 43.11 -16.65
CA LEU A 130 -0.43 42.94 -15.86
C LEU A 130 -1.67 42.59 -16.68
N PRO A 131 -1.95 43.21 -17.86
CA PRO A 131 -3.13 42.84 -18.65
C PRO A 131 -3.15 41.37 -19.07
N TRP A 132 -1.99 40.74 -19.26
CA TRP A 132 -1.85 39.36 -19.67
C TRP A 132 -1.74 38.41 -18.47
N THR A 133 -0.92 38.75 -17.48
CA THR A 133 -0.73 37.93 -16.27
C THR A 133 -2.03 37.83 -15.47
N ALA A 134 -2.77 38.93 -15.33
CA ALA A 134 -4.08 38.94 -14.68
C ALA A 134 -5.13 38.09 -15.43
N ALA A 135 -5.10 38.10 -16.76
CA ALA A 135 -6.00 37.28 -17.57
C ALA A 135 -5.65 35.78 -17.51
N ALA A 136 -4.37 35.45 -17.36
CA ALA A 136 -3.87 34.09 -17.22
C ALA A 136 -4.04 33.54 -15.79
N ALA A 137 -3.97 34.39 -14.77
CA ALA A 137 -3.95 33.99 -13.35
C ALA A 137 -5.22 33.27 -12.88
N VAL A 138 -6.34 33.48 -13.56
CA VAL A 138 -7.63 32.83 -13.27
C VAL A 138 -7.87 31.55 -14.08
N LEU A 139 -6.91 31.14 -14.93
CA LEU A 139 -7.00 29.96 -15.78
C LEU A 139 -6.04 28.87 -15.28
N GLY A 140 -6.46 27.61 -15.37
CA GLY A 140 -5.57 26.47 -15.12
C GLY A 140 -4.51 26.35 -16.20
N ARG A 141 -4.94 26.44 -17.46
CA ARG A 141 -4.04 26.42 -18.62
C ARG A 141 -4.59 27.27 -19.75
N PHE A 142 -3.72 27.79 -20.60
CA PHE A 142 -4.14 28.62 -21.71
C PHE A 142 -3.25 28.47 -22.94
N LEU A 143 -3.82 28.70 -24.12
CA LEU A 143 -3.04 28.89 -25.34
C LEU A 143 -2.77 30.39 -25.51
N PRO A 144 -1.51 30.86 -25.51
CA PRO A 144 -1.20 32.28 -25.59
C PRO A 144 -1.86 32.98 -26.79
N ALA A 145 -1.98 32.29 -27.92
CA ALA A 145 -2.61 32.82 -29.13
C ALA A 145 -4.13 33.04 -29.01
N LYS A 146 -4.80 32.43 -28.03
CA LYS A 146 -6.24 32.53 -27.79
C LYS A 146 -6.59 33.39 -26.57
N LEU A 147 -5.62 33.68 -25.71
CA LEU A 147 -5.81 34.49 -24.52
C LEU A 147 -6.17 35.93 -24.92
N ARG A 148 -7.12 36.54 -24.21
CA ARG A 148 -7.43 37.97 -24.30
C ARG A 148 -6.91 38.68 -23.06
N PRO A 149 -6.30 39.86 -23.19
CA PRO A 149 -5.82 40.61 -22.04
C PRO A 149 -6.99 41.25 -21.30
N LEU A 150 -6.84 41.42 -19.98
CA LEU A 150 -7.83 42.07 -19.10
C LEU A 150 -8.23 43.46 -19.61
N ARG A 151 -7.27 44.19 -20.19
CA ARG A 151 -7.49 45.48 -20.85
C ARG A 151 -6.78 45.50 -22.20
N PRO A 152 -7.33 46.18 -23.23
CA PRO A 152 -6.71 46.26 -24.55
C PRO A 152 -5.28 46.80 -24.48
N THR A 153 -4.32 46.06 -25.04
CA THR A 153 -2.89 46.41 -25.11
C THR A 153 -2.32 46.04 -26.48
N PRO A 154 -1.33 46.79 -27.02
CA PRO A 154 -0.67 46.43 -28.29
C PRO A 154 0.33 45.27 -28.17
N THR A 155 0.65 44.80 -26.95
CA THR A 155 1.59 43.70 -26.70
C THR A 155 0.96 42.34 -26.98
N SER A 156 1.74 41.25 -26.96
CA SER A 156 1.25 39.89 -27.21
C SER A 156 1.45 38.99 -26.00
N ALA A 157 0.49 38.08 -25.74
CA ALA A 157 0.59 37.10 -24.66
C ALA A 157 1.90 36.29 -24.70
N VAL A 158 2.35 35.88 -25.90
CA VAL A 158 3.58 35.10 -26.07
C VAL A 158 4.80 35.88 -25.57
N ALA A 159 4.89 37.17 -25.88
CA ALA A 159 6.02 38.00 -25.47
C ALA A 159 6.01 38.29 -23.97
N MET A 160 4.83 38.47 -23.39
CA MET A 160 4.67 38.92 -21.99
C MET A 160 4.60 37.77 -20.98
N LEU A 161 4.26 36.54 -21.40
CA LEU A 161 4.08 35.42 -20.48
C LEU A 161 5.15 34.35 -20.57
N ALA A 162 6.07 34.44 -21.54
CA ALA A 162 7.07 33.39 -21.80
C ALA A 162 7.98 33.11 -20.60
N GLU A 163 8.35 34.17 -19.86
CA GLU A 163 9.22 34.07 -18.68
C GLU A 163 8.43 33.67 -17.43
N PHE A 164 7.09 33.78 -17.45
CA PHE A 164 6.21 33.48 -16.32
C PHE A 164 5.39 32.20 -16.49
N SER A 165 5.70 31.37 -17.49
CA SER A 165 4.90 30.19 -17.79
C SER A 165 5.73 28.96 -18.13
N HIS A 166 5.24 27.79 -17.71
CA HIS A 166 5.71 26.50 -18.18
C HIS A 166 4.88 26.02 -19.38
N THR A 167 5.52 25.36 -20.33
CA THR A 167 4.84 24.75 -21.49
C THR A 167 4.54 23.29 -21.21
N ALA A 168 3.26 22.93 -21.24
CA ALA A 168 2.81 21.54 -21.14
C ALA A 168 3.05 20.78 -22.46
N ILE A 169 2.99 19.44 -22.40
CA ILE A 169 3.25 18.55 -23.54
C ILE A 169 2.28 18.81 -24.71
N ASP A 170 1.06 19.25 -24.42
CA ASP A 170 0.04 19.60 -25.41
C ASP A 170 0.22 21.01 -26.02
N GLY A 171 1.28 21.74 -25.62
CA GLY A 171 1.57 23.09 -26.07
C GLY A 171 0.77 24.20 -25.37
N SER A 172 -0.05 23.85 -24.36
CA SER A 172 -0.67 24.85 -23.48
C SER A 172 0.35 25.41 -22.48
N TRP A 173 0.11 26.63 -22.01
CA TRP A 173 0.93 27.32 -21.02
C TRP A 173 0.24 27.31 -19.66
N ILE A 174 1.04 27.12 -18.61
CA ILE A 174 0.64 27.15 -17.20
C ILE A 174 1.45 28.26 -16.55
N LEU A 175 0.77 29.21 -15.90
CA LEU A 175 1.42 30.31 -15.20
C LEU A 175 2.18 29.79 -13.96
N LEU A 176 3.34 30.36 -13.67
CA LEU A 176 4.09 30.09 -12.44
C LEU A 176 3.23 30.41 -11.21
N ASP A 177 3.33 29.57 -10.18
CA ASP A 177 2.45 29.65 -9.00
C ASP A 177 2.63 30.95 -8.20
N ASP A 178 3.86 31.45 -8.04
CA ASP A 178 4.13 32.68 -7.31
C ASP A 178 3.54 33.89 -8.05
N VAL A 179 3.75 33.94 -9.38
CA VAL A 179 3.18 34.96 -10.26
C VAL A 179 1.64 34.90 -10.23
N ARG A 180 1.06 33.69 -10.29
CA ARG A 180 -0.40 33.49 -10.20
C ARG A 180 -0.93 34.02 -8.88
N THR A 181 -0.33 33.60 -7.77
CA THR A 181 -0.76 33.98 -6.41
C THR A 181 -0.76 35.49 -6.24
N GLN A 182 0.32 36.15 -6.65
CA GLN A 182 0.45 37.59 -6.52
C GLN A 182 -0.52 38.36 -7.44
N CYS A 183 -0.77 37.86 -8.66
CA CYS A 183 -1.78 38.42 -9.56
C CYS A 183 -3.20 38.25 -9.02
N LEU A 184 -3.55 37.09 -8.46
CA LEU A 184 -4.86 36.84 -7.86
C LEU A 184 -5.10 37.76 -6.65
N ARG A 185 -4.09 37.90 -5.78
CA ARG A 185 -4.14 38.84 -4.65
C ARG A 185 -4.38 40.28 -5.11
N HIS A 186 -3.62 40.73 -6.11
CA HIS A 186 -3.80 42.07 -6.71
C HIS A 186 -5.21 42.25 -7.29
N LEU A 187 -5.72 41.27 -8.04
CA LEU A 187 -7.07 41.29 -8.62
C LEU A 187 -8.16 41.37 -7.54
N TRP A 188 -7.97 40.66 -6.43
CA TRP A 188 -8.89 40.67 -5.30
C TRP A 188 -8.91 42.04 -4.60
N GLU A 189 -7.73 42.56 -4.23
CA GLU A 189 -7.59 43.84 -3.54
C GLU A 189 -8.10 45.04 -4.38
N THR A 190 -7.96 44.96 -5.70
CA THR A 190 -8.42 46.00 -6.63
C THR A 190 -9.86 45.84 -7.10
N GLY A 191 -10.54 44.76 -6.71
CA GLY A 191 -11.91 44.45 -7.14
C GLY A 191 -12.05 44.16 -8.64
N ALA A 192 -10.98 43.69 -9.28
CA ALA A 192 -10.93 43.40 -10.73
C ALA A 192 -11.03 41.89 -11.05
N LEU A 193 -11.20 41.02 -10.05
CA LEU A 193 -11.23 39.58 -10.22
C LEU A 193 -12.40 39.10 -11.10
N ASP A 194 -13.59 39.68 -10.96
CA ASP A 194 -14.75 39.37 -11.79
C ASP A 194 -14.51 39.72 -13.27
N ASP A 195 -13.84 40.85 -13.54
CA ASP A 195 -13.48 41.25 -14.90
C ASP A 195 -12.51 40.25 -15.54
N ALA A 196 -11.53 39.76 -14.76
CA ALA A 196 -10.58 38.74 -15.22
C ALA A 196 -11.28 37.40 -15.54
N LEU A 197 -12.22 36.97 -14.69
CA LEU A 197 -13.04 35.79 -14.91
C LEU A 197 -13.97 35.92 -16.13
N ALA A 198 -14.37 37.14 -16.49
CA ALA A 198 -15.25 37.41 -17.62
C ALA A 198 -14.51 37.52 -18.96
N VAL A 199 -13.29 38.08 -18.98
CA VAL A 199 -12.61 38.46 -20.23
C VAL A 199 -12.34 37.29 -21.18
N ASN A 200 -12.12 36.10 -20.61
CA ASN A 200 -11.84 34.86 -21.33
C ASN A 200 -12.95 33.81 -21.16
N ALA A 201 -14.17 34.18 -20.72
CA ALA A 201 -15.26 33.25 -20.37
C ALA A 201 -15.61 32.21 -21.46
N GLU A 202 -15.39 32.55 -22.73
CA GLU A 202 -15.64 31.67 -23.89
C GLU A 202 -14.61 30.52 -24.04
N LEU A 203 -13.46 30.60 -23.36
CA LEU A 203 -12.48 29.52 -23.32
C LEU A 203 -12.95 28.44 -22.34
N PRO A 204 -12.90 27.14 -22.70
CA PRO A 204 -13.17 26.06 -21.75
C PRO A 204 -11.99 25.94 -20.77
N ASP A 205 -12.25 26.16 -19.49
CA ASP A 205 -11.27 26.02 -18.40
C ASP A 205 -12.06 25.72 -17.10
N ALA A 206 -11.90 24.52 -16.57
CA ALA A 206 -12.70 24.05 -15.43
C ALA A 206 -12.31 24.78 -14.15
N GLU A 207 -11.01 25.03 -13.97
CA GLU A 207 -10.44 25.72 -12.83
C GLU A 207 -10.99 27.15 -12.70
N ARG A 208 -11.06 27.92 -13.80
CA ARG A 208 -11.71 29.25 -13.80
C ARG A 208 -13.18 29.19 -13.38
N ASP A 209 -13.90 28.18 -13.87
CA ASP A 209 -15.31 28.04 -13.55
C ASP A 209 -15.51 27.68 -12.06
N LYS A 210 -14.60 26.87 -11.47
CA LYS A 210 -14.55 26.61 -10.02
C LYS A 210 -14.18 27.85 -9.20
N VAL A 211 -13.22 28.67 -9.67
CA VAL A 211 -12.91 29.97 -9.02
C VAL A 211 -14.18 30.81 -8.94
N ARG A 212 -14.92 30.93 -10.06
CA ARG A 212 -16.17 31.69 -10.11
C ARG A 212 -17.23 31.14 -9.13
N GLU A 213 -17.36 29.82 -9.03
CA GLU A 213 -18.33 29.17 -8.14
C GLU A 213 -18.02 29.43 -6.66
N LEU A 214 -16.76 29.28 -6.26
CA LEU A 214 -16.32 29.52 -4.88
C LEU A 214 -16.52 30.99 -4.47
N LEU A 215 -16.21 31.93 -5.37
CA LEU A 215 -16.40 33.37 -5.13
C LEU A 215 -17.87 33.77 -5.05
N ALA A 216 -18.76 33.07 -5.75
CA ALA A 216 -20.20 33.27 -5.66
C ALA A 216 -20.80 32.79 -4.31
N GLY A 217 -19.97 32.25 -3.41
CA GLY A 217 -20.40 31.70 -2.13
C GLY A 217 -20.97 30.28 -2.24
N GLY A 218 -20.85 29.63 -3.39
CA GLY A 218 -21.22 28.23 -3.56
C GLY A 218 -20.18 27.34 -2.90
N ARG A 219 -20.53 26.72 -1.76
CA ARG A 219 -19.77 25.56 -1.26
C ARG A 219 -20.33 24.32 -1.96
N PRO A 220 -19.56 23.68 -2.87
CA PRO A 220 -20.05 22.49 -3.55
C PRO A 220 -20.22 21.34 -2.55
N SER A 221 -21.23 20.50 -2.77
CA SER A 221 -21.35 19.24 -2.02
C SER A 221 -20.25 18.29 -2.49
N LEU A 222 -19.12 18.27 -1.77
CA LEU A 222 -17.91 17.52 -2.14
C LEU A 222 -18.16 16.02 -2.30
N ALA A 223 -19.09 15.47 -1.51
CA ALA A 223 -19.46 14.05 -1.56
C ALA A 223 -20.12 13.64 -2.89
N GLY A 224 -20.72 14.59 -3.62
CA GLY A 224 -21.40 14.36 -4.90
C GLY A 224 -20.52 14.44 -6.14
N LEU A 225 -19.32 15.04 -6.03
CA LEU A 225 -18.47 15.36 -7.17
C LEU A 225 -17.79 14.13 -7.79
N ALA A 226 -17.22 14.23 -8.99
CA ALA A 226 -16.26 13.22 -9.47
C ALA A 226 -14.87 13.44 -8.84
N THR A 227 -13.99 12.44 -8.90
CA THR A 227 -12.62 12.57 -8.34
C THR A 227 -11.83 13.62 -9.11
N ALA A 228 -11.97 13.67 -10.44
CA ALA A 228 -11.38 14.71 -11.29
C ALA A 228 -11.86 16.12 -10.91
N GLU A 229 -13.15 16.31 -10.64
CA GLU A 229 -13.68 17.62 -10.22
C GLU A 229 -13.14 18.04 -8.85
N LEU A 230 -12.99 17.11 -7.92
CA LEU A 230 -12.37 17.41 -6.62
C LEU A 230 -10.89 17.79 -6.77
N GLU A 231 -10.16 17.14 -7.68
CA GLU A 231 -8.78 17.51 -8.02
C GLU A 231 -8.71 18.94 -8.56
N GLU A 232 -9.63 19.33 -9.44
CA GLU A 232 -9.77 20.70 -9.93
C GLU A 232 -10.07 21.69 -8.79
N TYR A 233 -11.01 21.38 -7.89
CA TYR A 233 -11.29 22.25 -6.73
C TYR A 233 -10.05 22.44 -5.86
N ALA A 234 -9.28 21.40 -5.61
CA ALA A 234 -8.13 21.51 -4.73
C ALA A 234 -7.00 22.37 -5.31
N VAL A 235 -6.78 22.28 -6.63
CA VAL A 235 -5.85 23.16 -7.34
C VAL A 235 -6.28 24.61 -7.13
N VAL A 236 -7.57 24.88 -7.32
CA VAL A 236 -8.15 26.22 -7.19
C VAL A 236 -8.13 26.72 -5.74
N THR A 237 -8.48 25.89 -4.76
CA THR A 237 -8.43 26.28 -3.34
C THR A 237 -6.99 26.60 -2.94
N GLY A 238 -6.01 25.83 -3.42
CA GLY A 238 -4.60 26.13 -3.18
C GLY A 238 -4.18 27.52 -3.67
N TRP A 239 -4.62 27.93 -4.88
CA TRP A 239 -4.36 29.29 -5.38
C TRP A 239 -5.03 30.37 -4.53
N LEU A 240 -6.31 30.19 -4.21
CA LEU A 240 -7.11 31.21 -3.53
C LEU A 240 -6.72 31.36 -2.05
N GLU A 241 -6.32 30.28 -1.38
CA GLU A 241 -5.82 30.31 -0.01
C GLU A 241 -4.48 31.05 0.08
N LEU A 242 -3.51 30.73 -0.78
CA LEU A 242 -2.22 31.43 -0.84
C LEU A 242 -2.39 32.91 -1.19
N ALA A 243 -3.37 33.25 -2.02
CA ALA A 243 -3.71 34.63 -2.34
C ALA A 243 -4.43 35.37 -1.19
N GLY A 244 -4.89 34.67 -0.14
CA GLY A 244 -5.66 35.23 0.98
C GLY A 244 -7.11 35.55 0.64
N ILE A 245 -7.66 34.92 -0.40
CA ILE A 245 -9.02 35.14 -0.91
C ILE A 245 -10.01 34.18 -0.25
N LEU A 246 -9.59 32.93 -0.01
CA LEU A 246 -10.42 31.87 0.57
C LEU A 246 -9.93 31.47 1.96
N ASP A 247 -10.86 31.00 2.80
CA ASP A 247 -10.53 30.42 4.11
C ASP A 247 -9.92 29.01 3.95
N GLU A 248 -8.83 28.75 4.66
CA GLU A 248 -8.08 27.49 4.63
C GLU A 248 -8.88 26.23 4.98
N THR A 249 -10.04 26.39 5.65
CA THR A 249 -10.91 25.25 5.97
C THR A 249 -11.51 24.61 4.71
N VAL A 250 -11.67 25.37 3.61
CA VAL A 250 -12.26 24.86 2.37
C VAL A 250 -11.30 23.90 1.67
N GLY A 251 -10.03 24.27 1.47
CA GLY A 251 -9.03 23.36 0.91
C GLY A 251 -8.79 22.15 1.80
N THR A 252 -8.77 22.35 3.13
CA THR A 252 -8.69 21.24 4.11
C THR A 252 -9.82 20.22 3.91
N GLU A 253 -11.05 20.68 3.70
CA GLU A 253 -12.22 19.82 3.45
C GLU A 253 -12.10 19.05 2.11
N VAL A 254 -11.63 19.73 1.05
CA VAL A 254 -11.41 19.13 -0.27
C VAL A 254 -10.33 18.05 -0.20
N ASP A 255 -9.18 18.34 0.39
CA ASP A 255 -8.06 17.41 0.50
C ASP A 255 -8.41 16.21 1.39
N ALA A 256 -9.09 16.43 2.52
CA ALA A 256 -9.56 15.34 3.36
C ALA A 256 -10.58 14.45 2.65
N THR A 257 -11.45 15.03 1.81
CA THR A 257 -12.40 14.27 0.98
C THR A 257 -11.69 13.47 -0.10
N LEU A 258 -10.66 14.03 -0.74
CA LEU A 258 -9.83 13.32 -1.72
C LEU A 258 -9.01 12.18 -1.11
N GLU A 259 -8.46 12.36 0.09
CA GLU A 259 -7.75 11.29 0.76
C GLU A 259 -8.71 10.13 1.13
N ARG A 260 -9.93 10.46 1.58
CA ARG A 260 -10.99 9.45 1.80
C ARG A 260 -11.43 8.77 0.50
N ARG A 261 -11.42 9.48 -0.64
CA ARG A 261 -11.76 8.90 -1.95
C ARG A 261 -10.92 7.69 -2.30
N ALA A 262 -9.63 7.70 -1.99
CA ALA A 262 -8.76 6.55 -2.27
C ALA A 262 -9.24 5.25 -1.60
N LEU A 263 -9.99 5.35 -0.50
CA LEU A 263 -10.63 4.21 0.16
C LEU A 263 -11.95 3.82 -0.48
N LEU A 264 -12.80 4.80 -0.83
CA LEU A 264 -14.20 4.59 -1.23
C LEU A 264 -14.43 4.52 -2.74
N ASP A 265 -13.51 4.97 -3.58
CA ASP A 265 -13.66 4.98 -5.05
C ASP A 265 -13.87 3.59 -5.66
N PRO A 266 -13.20 2.51 -5.20
CA PRO A 266 -13.55 1.16 -5.63
C PRO A 266 -15.03 0.82 -5.37
N LEU A 267 -15.58 1.27 -4.23
CA LEU A 267 -16.99 1.07 -3.89
C LEU A 267 -17.92 1.97 -4.72
N ARG A 268 -17.53 3.21 -5.04
CA ARG A 268 -18.29 4.10 -5.95
C ARG A 268 -18.47 3.47 -7.32
N ALA A 269 -17.41 2.88 -7.88
CA ALA A 269 -17.47 2.21 -9.17
C ALA A 269 -18.38 0.97 -9.16
N LEU A 270 -18.48 0.29 -8.01
CA LEU A 270 -19.38 -0.85 -7.81
C LEU A 270 -20.84 -0.48 -7.57
N VAL A 271 -21.11 0.72 -7.04
CA VAL A 271 -22.47 1.23 -6.83
C VAL A 271 -22.98 1.89 -8.10
N GLY A 272 -22.25 2.86 -8.65
CA GLY A 272 -22.60 3.57 -9.88
C GLY A 272 -24.06 4.06 -9.94
N THR A 273 -24.56 4.25 -11.16
CA THR A 273 -25.98 4.51 -11.44
C THR A 273 -26.83 3.24 -11.41
N HIS A 274 -26.21 2.07 -11.60
CA HIS A 274 -26.86 0.79 -11.82
C HIS A 274 -27.19 0.02 -10.52
N PHE A 275 -27.08 0.63 -9.34
CA PHE A 275 -27.48 0.01 -8.08
C PHE A 275 -29.01 0.04 -7.93
N HIS A 276 -29.66 -1.12 -8.02
CA HIS A 276 -31.11 -1.27 -7.86
C HIS A 276 -31.51 -2.35 -6.86
N GLY A 277 -32.71 -2.19 -6.30
CA GLY A 277 -33.26 -3.09 -5.28
C GLY A 277 -32.61 -2.91 -3.91
N ARG A 278 -32.71 -3.96 -3.10
CA ARG A 278 -32.14 -4.05 -1.74
C ARG A 278 -32.75 -3.06 -0.74
N GLU A 279 -33.97 -2.59 -0.98
CA GLU A 279 -34.63 -1.62 -0.09
C GLU A 279 -34.87 -2.20 1.31
N ARG A 280 -35.14 -3.51 1.40
CA ARG A 280 -35.31 -4.19 2.69
C ARG A 280 -33.99 -4.26 3.43
N GLU A 281 -32.92 -4.65 2.74
CA GLU A 281 -31.58 -4.75 3.30
C GLU A 281 -31.05 -3.37 3.71
N LEU A 282 -31.20 -2.34 2.86
CA LEU A 282 -30.85 -0.97 3.19
C LEU A 282 -31.63 -0.45 4.40
N ALA A 283 -32.94 -0.73 4.51
CA ALA A 283 -33.71 -0.35 5.69
C ALA A 283 -33.21 -1.03 6.98
N VAL A 284 -32.70 -2.26 6.88
CA VAL A 284 -32.05 -2.95 8.01
C VAL A 284 -30.72 -2.26 8.36
N PHE A 285 -29.90 -1.91 7.36
CA PHE A 285 -28.67 -1.16 7.58
C PHE A 285 -28.93 0.20 8.21
N ASP A 286 -29.90 0.96 7.71
CA ASP A 286 -30.29 2.26 8.27
C ASP A 286 -30.74 2.07 9.73
N ALA A 287 -31.69 1.17 10.01
CA ALA A 287 -32.13 0.93 11.38
C ALA A 287 -30.99 0.50 12.32
N PHE A 288 -30.01 -0.25 11.80
CA PHE A 288 -28.85 -0.70 12.56
C PHE A 288 -27.87 0.45 12.85
N VAL A 289 -27.46 1.18 11.82
CA VAL A 289 -26.57 2.35 11.90
C VAL A 289 -27.16 3.40 12.84
N TYR A 290 -28.46 3.71 12.69
CA TYR A 290 -29.15 4.68 13.52
C TYR A 290 -29.49 4.21 14.94
N GLY A 291 -28.99 3.04 15.35
CA GLY A 291 -29.14 2.56 16.73
C GLY A 291 -30.56 2.16 17.11
N VAL A 292 -31.45 1.98 16.14
CA VAL A 292 -32.84 1.53 16.34
C VAL A 292 -32.87 0.02 16.61
N ALA A 293 -31.95 -0.74 16.02
CA ALA A 293 -31.79 -2.16 16.27
C ALA A 293 -31.07 -2.43 17.61
N ASN A 294 -31.56 -3.44 18.35
CA ASN A 294 -30.99 -3.89 19.63
C ASN A 294 -29.63 -4.61 19.49
N PRO A 295 -29.39 -5.43 18.44
CA PRO A 295 -28.08 -6.06 18.23
C PRO A 295 -26.99 -5.03 17.92
N MET A 296 -25.78 -5.32 18.41
CA MET A 296 -24.57 -4.50 18.23
C MET A 296 -23.69 -4.97 17.08
N LEU A 297 -23.95 -6.20 16.60
CA LEU A 297 -23.24 -6.86 15.50
C LEU A 297 -24.22 -7.23 14.39
N LEU A 298 -23.92 -6.79 13.16
CA LEU A 298 -24.59 -7.22 11.93
C LEU A 298 -23.62 -8.04 11.09
N CYS A 299 -23.97 -9.29 10.78
CA CYS A 299 -23.20 -10.16 9.89
C CYS A 299 -23.88 -10.23 8.52
N LEU A 300 -23.29 -9.60 7.51
CA LEU A 300 -23.69 -9.70 6.12
C LEU A 300 -23.00 -10.90 5.47
N ARG A 301 -23.79 -11.91 5.08
CA ARG A 301 -23.30 -13.11 4.41
C ARG A 301 -23.94 -13.31 3.05
N GLY A 302 -23.24 -13.96 2.15
CA GLY A 302 -23.77 -14.34 0.84
C GLY A 302 -22.67 -14.82 -0.11
N PRO A 303 -23.04 -15.51 -1.20
CA PRO A 303 -22.08 -16.03 -2.17
C PRO A 303 -21.23 -14.93 -2.83
N GLY A 304 -20.15 -15.32 -3.51
CA GLY A 304 -19.33 -14.40 -4.30
C GLY A 304 -20.15 -13.68 -5.38
N GLY A 305 -19.88 -12.38 -5.59
CA GLY A 305 -20.52 -11.57 -6.64
C GLY A 305 -22.01 -11.22 -6.45
N VAL A 306 -22.63 -11.60 -5.33
CA VAL A 306 -24.06 -11.33 -5.05
C VAL A 306 -24.38 -9.86 -4.74
N GLY A 307 -23.35 -8.99 -4.68
CA GLY A 307 -23.48 -7.56 -4.45
C GLY A 307 -23.26 -7.11 -2.99
N LYS A 308 -22.54 -7.89 -2.16
CA LYS A 308 -22.23 -7.50 -0.76
C LYS A 308 -21.46 -6.17 -0.69
N SER A 309 -20.36 -6.06 -1.43
CA SER A 309 -19.53 -4.85 -1.46
C SER A 309 -20.28 -3.66 -2.10
N SER A 310 -21.16 -3.90 -3.08
CA SER A 310 -22.05 -2.85 -3.62
C SER A 310 -23.04 -2.36 -2.56
N LEU A 311 -23.63 -3.25 -1.76
CA LEU A 311 -24.54 -2.87 -0.67
C LEU A 311 -23.81 -2.08 0.43
N LEU A 312 -22.64 -2.56 0.87
CA LEU A 312 -21.79 -1.82 1.82
C LEU A 312 -21.37 -0.46 1.26
N GLY A 313 -20.96 -0.42 -0.01
CA GLY A 313 -20.63 0.80 -0.72
C GLY A 313 -21.79 1.80 -0.72
N LYS A 314 -23.02 1.33 -0.98
CA LYS A 314 -24.20 2.19 -0.96
C LYS A 314 -24.42 2.86 0.40
N VAL A 315 -24.23 2.10 1.49
CA VAL A 315 -24.36 2.61 2.87
C VAL A 315 -23.23 3.58 3.20
N LEU A 316 -21.97 3.21 2.95
CA LEU A 316 -20.80 4.05 3.23
C LEU A 316 -20.84 5.38 2.48
N LEU A 317 -21.22 5.36 1.20
CA LEU A 317 -21.40 6.58 0.39
C LEU A 317 -22.58 7.43 0.87
N GLY A 318 -23.60 6.81 1.45
CA GLY A 318 -24.69 7.52 2.11
C GLY A 318 -24.22 8.26 3.37
N LEU A 319 -23.41 7.59 4.21
CA LEU A 319 -22.81 8.19 5.41
C LEU A 319 -21.86 9.34 5.07
N GLU A 320 -21.03 9.17 4.04
CA GLU A 320 -20.11 10.21 3.58
C GLU A 320 -20.86 11.45 3.06
N ARG A 321 -21.97 11.27 2.34
CA ARG A 321 -22.82 12.38 1.90
C ARG A 321 -23.46 13.12 3.06
N ALA A 322 -24.03 12.39 4.01
CA ALA A 322 -24.65 12.97 5.20
C ALA A 322 -23.66 13.77 6.07
N ALA A 323 -22.38 13.41 6.04
CA ALA A 323 -21.33 14.12 6.79
C ALA A 323 -21.13 15.58 6.35
N GLY A 324 -21.46 15.93 5.10
CA GLY A 324 -21.32 17.30 4.58
C GLY A 324 -22.49 18.25 4.91
N GLU A 325 -23.54 17.77 5.59
CA GLU A 325 -24.83 18.48 5.73
C GLU A 325 -25.24 18.76 7.20
N ASP A 326 -24.28 18.90 8.13
CA ASP A 326 -24.44 19.35 9.53
C ASP A 326 -24.51 18.28 10.66
N ALA A 327 -24.35 16.98 10.38
CA ALA A 327 -24.11 15.98 11.45
C ALA A 327 -23.51 14.65 10.94
N ALA A 328 -22.18 14.55 10.94
CA ALA A 328 -21.48 13.34 10.51
C ALA A 328 -21.59 12.22 11.56
N ILE A 329 -22.12 11.06 11.15
CA ILE A 329 -22.02 9.82 11.93
C ILE A 329 -20.57 9.35 11.85
N PRO A 330 -19.85 9.17 12.97
CA PRO A 330 -18.49 8.65 12.93
C PRO A 330 -18.47 7.21 12.42
N PHE A 331 -17.68 6.93 11.38
CA PHE A 331 -17.53 5.58 10.84
C PHE A 331 -16.09 5.29 10.43
N ALA A 332 -15.74 4.00 10.41
CA ALA A 332 -14.47 3.50 9.88
C ALA A 332 -14.70 2.21 9.08
N TYR A 333 -14.00 2.10 7.95
CA TYR A 333 -14.04 0.95 7.04
C TYR A 333 -12.67 0.25 7.00
N LEU A 334 -12.65 -1.01 7.43
CA LEU A 334 -11.48 -1.89 7.42
C LEU A 334 -11.73 -3.03 6.43
N ASP A 335 -10.96 -3.03 5.35
CA ASP A 335 -10.97 -4.05 4.29
C ASP A 335 -9.77 -4.99 4.47
N PHE A 336 -10.02 -6.23 4.89
CA PHE A 336 -8.96 -7.19 5.25
C PHE A 336 -8.22 -7.79 4.06
N ASP A 337 -8.66 -7.53 2.82
CA ASP A 337 -7.91 -7.85 1.61
C ASP A 337 -6.64 -6.98 1.48
N ARG A 338 -6.61 -5.83 2.17
CA ARG A 338 -5.48 -4.90 2.15
C ARG A 338 -4.47 -5.25 3.22
N ALA A 339 -3.21 -5.43 2.82
CA ALA A 339 -2.09 -5.79 3.71
C ALA A 339 -1.94 -4.89 4.95
N ARG A 340 -2.25 -3.59 4.84
CA ARG A 340 -2.19 -2.62 5.97
C ARG A 340 -3.16 -2.90 7.12
N ASN A 341 -4.17 -3.74 6.91
CA ASN A 341 -5.19 -4.10 7.90
C ASN A 341 -4.90 -5.48 8.48
N ASP A 342 -3.71 -5.70 9.05
CA ASP A 342 -3.41 -6.99 9.67
C ASP A 342 -4.20 -7.14 10.99
N PRO A 343 -5.09 -8.14 11.15
CA PRO A 343 -5.80 -8.39 12.40
C PRO A 343 -4.89 -8.64 13.61
N ARG A 344 -3.62 -9.02 13.38
CA ARG A 344 -2.62 -9.23 14.43
C ARG A 344 -1.96 -7.94 14.93
N ASP A 345 -2.22 -6.80 14.28
CA ASP A 345 -1.78 -5.48 14.73
C ASP A 345 -2.97 -4.59 15.16
N PRO A 346 -3.55 -4.82 16.37
CA PRO A 346 -4.64 -4.00 16.90
C PRO A 346 -4.34 -2.50 16.94
N ILE A 347 -3.08 -2.13 17.19
CA ILE A 347 -2.66 -0.72 17.22
C ILE A 347 -2.68 -0.13 15.81
N GLY A 348 -2.20 -0.89 14.82
CA GLY A 348 -2.32 -0.52 13.41
C GLY A 348 -3.77 -0.33 12.96
N LEU A 349 -4.69 -1.19 13.40
CA LEU A 349 -6.13 -1.03 13.13
C LEU A 349 -6.71 0.21 13.82
N LEU A 350 -6.38 0.47 15.09
CA LEU A 350 -6.79 1.69 15.79
C LEU A 350 -6.29 2.96 15.10
N ARG A 351 -5.05 2.93 14.58
CA ARG A 351 -4.48 4.00 13.76
C ARG A 351 -5.31 4.24 12.49
N GLN A 352 -5.73 3.17 11.79
CA GLN A 352 -6.60 3.33 10.62
C GLN A 352 -7.96 3.93 11.01
N ILE A 353 -8.54 3.54 12.14
CA ILE A 353 -9.79 4.11 12.65
C ILE A 353 -9.62 5.60 12.97
N ALA A 354 -8.61 5.97 13.77
CA ALA A 354 -8.33 7.36 14.16
C ALA A 354 -8.07 8.25 12.94
N ARG A 355 -7.34 7.76 11.94
CA ARG A 355 -7.09 8.49 10.68
C ARG A 355 -8.38 8.74 9.90
N GLN A 356 -9.22 7.72 9.72
CA GLN A 356 -10.48 7.88 9.00
C GLN A 356 -11.41 8.90 9.69
N LEU A 357 -11.43 8.88 11.03
CA LEU A 357 -12.16 9.87 11.84
C LEU A 357 -11.56 11.28 11.70
N ARG A 358 -10.22 11.41 11.73
CA ARG A 358 -9.54 12.70 11.49
C ARG A 358 -9.93 13.29 10.14
N LEU A 359 -9.97 12.48 9.09
CA LEU A 359 -10.36 12.92 7.75
C LEU A 359 -11.85 13.25 7.65
N LEU A 360 -12.71 12.52 8.36
CA LEU A 360 -14.15 12.78 8.42
C LEU A 360 -14.46 14.12 9.10
N HIS A 361 -13.65 14.52 10.08
CA HIS A 361 -13.82 15.73 10.88
C HIS A 361 -12.69 16.74 10.68
N ALA A 362 -12.05 16.76 9.50
CA ALA A 362 -10.82 17.52 9.26
C ALA A 362 -10.97 19.04 9.45
N THR A 363 -12.20 19.57 9.36
CA THR A 363 -12.53 20.99 9.53
C THR A 363 -12.88 21.38 10.97
N THR A 364 -12.96 20.43 11.91
CA THR A 364 -13.25 20.72 13.32
C THR A 364 -11.97 20.93 14.15
N GLU A 365 -12.08 21.57 15.31
CA GLU A 365 -10.93 21.75 16.21
C GLU A 365 -10.40 20.40 16.75
N GLU A 366 -11.29 19.41 16.89
CA GLU A 366 -10.99 18.05 17.38
C GLU A 366 -10.16 17.22 16.40
N ALA A 367 -10.03 17.64 15.13
CA ALA A 367 -9.13 17.01 14.16
C ALA A 367 -7.69 16.92 14.69
N ARG A 368 -7.25 17.94 15.45
CA ARG A 368 -5.93 17.97 16.10
C ARG A 368 -5.78 16.88 17.17
N GLU A 369 -6.82 16.62 17.93
CA GLU A 369 -6.82 15.57 18.97
C GLU A 369 -6.83 14.17 18.33
N LEU A 370 -7.55 13.99 17.21
CA LEU A 370 -7.51 12.75 16.43
C LEU A 370 -6.13 12.54 15.77
N ALA A 371 -5.47 13.60 15.29
CA ALA A 371 -4.09 13.55 14.81
C ALA A 371 -3.08 13.19 15.92
N ALA A 372 -3.27 13.74 17.12
CA ALA A 372 -2.47 13.37 18.29
C ALA A 372 -2.69 11.89 18.65
N THR A 373 -3.93 11.40 18.57
CA THR A 373 -4.26 9.98 18.79
C THR A 373 -3.58 9.08 17.76
N GLU A 374 -3.62 9.45 16.48
CA GLU A 374 -2.89 8.76 15.40
C GLU A 374 -1.38 8.69 15.69
N SER A 375 -0.79 9.77 16.19
CA SER A 375 0.64 9.87 16.50
C SER A 375 1.05 9.02 17.71
N VAL A 376 0.21 8.95 18.75
CA VAL A 376 0.39 8.00 19.86
C VAL A 376 0.43 6.56 19.34
N TYR A 377 -0.45 6.20 18.40
CA TYR A 377 -0.52 4.84 17.88
C TYR A 377 0.64 4.50 16.95
N TRP A 378 1.18 5.52 16.28
CA TRP A 378 2.43 5.41 15.54
C TRP A 378 3.65 5.26 16.46
N GLY A 379 3.58 5.78 17.69
CA GLY A 379 4.73 5.90 18.59
C GLY A 379 5.60 7.13 18.30
N SER A 380 5.10 8.10 17.54
CA SER A 380 5.80 9.34 17.20
C SER A 380 5.24 10.53 17.97
N ASP A 381 6.08 11.54 18.23
CA ASP A 381 5.71 12.79 18.91
C ASP A 381 5.01 12.59 20.27
N LEU A 382 5.32 11.51 20.99
CA LEU A 382 4.61 11.10 22.20
C LEU A 382 4.49 12.22 23.24
N GLU A 383 5.56 12.94 23.55
CA GLU A 383 5.51 14.04 24.53
C GLU A 383 4.47 15.10 24.17
N LYS A 384 4.40 15.45 22.87
CA LYS A 384 3.51 16.49 22.39
C LYS A 384 2.08 15.99 22.23
N ALA A 385 1.92 14.77 21.72
CA ALA A 385 0.63 14.13 21.62
C ALA A 385 0.03 13.97 23.03
N SER A 386 0.81 13.54 24.02
CA SER A 386 0.43 13.48 25.44
C SER A 386 0.02 14.86 25.98
N ALA A 387 0.75 15.92 25.66
CA ALA A 387 0.38 17.28 26.07
C ALA A 387 -0.93 17.78 25.42
N ILE A 388 -1.17 17.47 24.15
CA ILE A 388 -2.42 17.81 23.45
C ILE A 388 -3.59 17.00 24.01
N LEU A 389 -3.34 15.74 24.32
CA LEU A 389 -4.35 14.82 24.80
C LEU A 389 -4.57 14.91 26.33
N ASP A 390 -3.75 15.66 27.05
CA ASP A 390 -3.76 15.78 28.51
C ASP A 390 -3.73 14.40 29.21
N ILE A 391 -2.87 13.51 28.72
CA ILE A 391 -2.72 12.13 29.20
C ILE A 391 -1.26 11.84 29.55
N ASP A 392 -1.05 11.12 30.65
CA ASP A 392 0.27 10.61 31.03
C ASP A 392 0.44 9.21 30.42
N LEU A 393 0.88 9.18 29.16
CA LEU A 393 1.25 7.94 28.51
C LEU A 393 2.70 7.64 28.85
N ASP A 394 2.91 6.74 29.81
CA ASP A 394 4.13 5.95 29.77
C ASP A 394 4.20 5.24 28.41
N SER A 395 5.41 5.16 27.84
CA SER A 395 5.70 4.72 26.47
C SER A 395 5.18 3.32 26.04
N GLN A 396 4.41 2.64 26.89
CA GLN A 396 3.75 1.36 26.63
C GLN A 396 2.31 1.35 27.17
N GLY A 397 1.46 2.27 26.70
CA GLY A 397 0.03 2.17 26.94
C GLY A 397 -0.51 0.82 26.44
N ASN A 398 -1.04 -0.01 27.32
CA ASN A 398 -1.74 -1.24 26.93
C ASN A 398 -2.96 -0.88 26.04
N LEU A 399 -3.34 -1.76 25.12
CA LEU A 399 -4.43 -1.60 24.14
C LEU A 399 -5.70 -0.96 24.75
N ALA A 400 -6.09 -1.38 25.95
CA ALA A 400 -7.25 -0.82 26.66
C ALA A 400 -7.17 0.69 26.91
N ALA A 401 -6.00 1.20 27.31
CA ALA A 401 -5.78 2.62 27.55
C ALA A 401 -5.83 3.41 26.22
N MET A 402 -5.22 2.86 25.17
CA MET A 402 -5.24 3.45 23.83
C MET A 402 -6.68 3.56 23.30
N VAL A 403 -7.48 2.52 23.48
CA VAL A 403 -8.92 2.53 23.15
C VAL A 403 -9.67 3.58 23.97
N GLY A 404 -9.38 3.70 25.27
CA GLY A 404 -9.97 4.73 26.14
C GLY A 404 -9.74 6.14 25.61
N VAL A 405 -8.51 6.45 25.16
CA VAL A 405 -8.18 7.75 24.55
C VAL A 405 -9.06 8.03 23.33
N LEU A 406 -9.18 7.09 22.40
CA LEU A 406 -10.04 7.26 21.22
C LEU A 406 -11.51 7.42 21.62
N ALA A 407 -11.98 6.65 22.58
CA ALA A 407 -13.36 6.70 23.04
C ALA A 407 -13.71 8.06 23.67
N ASP A 408 -12.83 8.61 24.51
CA ASP A 408 -13.01 9.93 25.11
C ASP A 408 -13.11 11.03 24.04
N ARG A 409 -12.32 10.92 22.96
CA ARG A 409 -12.36 11.85 21.83
C ARG A 409 -13.64 11.71 21.01
N LEU A 410 -14.09 10.49 20.76
CA LEU A 410 -15.35 10.24 20.09
C LEU A 410 -16.54 10.74 20.90
N HIS A 411 -16.55 10.56 22.23
CA HIS A 411 -17.59 11.13 23.08
C HIS A 411 -17.62 12.65 23.02
N LYS A 412 -16.46 13.31 23.16
CA LYS A 412 -16.34 14.77 23.03
C LYS A 412 -16.83 15.25 21.66
N LEU A 413 -16.42 14.55 20.59
CA LEU A 413 -16.84 14.88 19.24
C LEU A 413 -18.35 14.75 19.08
N MET A 414 -18.94 13.67 19.59
CA MET A 414 -20.38 13.43 19.55
C MET A 414 -21.17 14.45 20.36
N ASP A 415 -20.64 14.90 21.50
CA ASP A 415 -21.28 15.93 22.33
C ASP A 415 -21.30 17.30 21.63
N LEU A 416 -20.28 17.60 20.82
CA LEU A 416 -20.12 18.89 20.14
C LEU A 416 -20.75 18.94 18.75
N HIS A 417 -20.61 17.87 17.97
CA HIS A 417 -20.92 17.82 16.53
C HIS A 417 -21.90 16.70 16.16
N GLY A 418 -22.34 15.90 17.12
CA GLY A 418 -23.22 14.76 16.89
C GLY A 418 -24.67 15.16 16.58
N PRO A 419 -25.41 14.34 15.80
CA PRO A 419 -26.83 14.60 15.56
C PRO A 419 -27.63 14.54 16.88
N ALA A 420 -28.55 15.49 17.08
CA ALA A 420 -29.36 15.56 18.29
C ALA A 420 -30.16 14.26 18.54
N GLY A 421 -29.94 13.63 19.69
CA GLY A 421 -30.60 12.38 20.08
C GLY A 421 -29.98 11.10 19.50
N TYR A 422 -28.92 11.23 18.69
CA TYR A 422 -28.13 10.11 18.19
C TYR A 422 -27.07 9.68 19.21
N ARG A 423 -26.89 8.37 19.40
CA ARG A 423 -26.03 7.81 20.45
C ARG A 423 -24.92 6.89 19.95
N THR A 424 -24.95 6.47 18.69
CA THR A 424 -23.93 5.56 18.15
C THR A 424 -22.61 6.32 17.99
N PRO A 425 -21.57 6.06 18.81
CA PRO A 425 -20.35 6.84 18.79
C PRO A 425 -19.41 6.45 17.65
N LEU A 426 -19.61 5.25 17.07
CA LEU A 426 -18.82 4.72 15.96
C LEU A 426 -19.61 3.64 15.22
N VAL A 427 -19.53 3.63 13.90
CA VAL A 427 -19.92 2.50 13.05
C VAL A 427 -18.68 1.89 12.41
N LEU A 428 -18.34 0.66 12.82
CA LEU A 428 -17.15 -0.06 12.34
C LEU A 428 -17.56 -1.11 11.30
N PHE A 429 -17.03 -0.95 10.08
CA PHE A 429 -17.22 -1.89 8.99
C PHE A 429 -15.98 -2.77 8.82
N LEU A 430 -16.18 -4.09 8.86
CA LEU A 430 -15.18 -5.14 8.69
C LEU A 430 -15.54 -5.92 7.42
N ASP A 431 -14.84 -5.66 6.32
CA ASP A 431 -15.08 -6.30 5.03
C ASP A 431 -14.04 -7.38 4.73
N THR A 432 -14.43 -8.35 3.90
CA THR A 432 -13.58 -9.49 3.54
C THR A 432 -13.11 -10.28 4.77
N TYR A 433 -14.00 -10.50 5.74
CA TYR A 433 -13.66 -11.13 7.03
C TYR A 433 -13.07 -12.56 6.90
N GLU A 434 -13.34 -13.26 5.78
CA GLU A 434 -12.71 -14.54 5.48
C GLU A 434 -11.17 -14.49 5.51
N GLU A 435 -10.54 -13.35 5.18
CA GLU A 435 -9.08 -13.19 5.22
C GLU A 435 -8.53 -13.24 6.66
N VAL A 436 -9.31 -12.77 7.64
CA VAL A 436 -8.97 -12.90 9.05
C VAL A 436 -9.03 -14.37 9.48
N GLN A 437 -10.06 -15.09 9.03
CA GLN A 437 -10.24 -16.52 9.35
C GLN A 437 -9.13 -17.37 8.73
N LEU A 438 -8.71 -17.06 7.50
CA LEU A 438 -7.59 -17.71 6.81
C LEU A 438 -6.25 -17.54 7.54
N LYS A 439 -6.05 -16.39 8.21
CA LYS A 439 -4.89 -16.13 9.08
C LYS A 439 -4.90 -16.95 10.38
N GLY A 440 -5.94 -17.72 10.64
CA GLY A 440 -6.05 -18.67 11.74
C GLY A 440 -6.56 -18.07 13.05
N PRO A 441 -6.70 -18.91 14.10
CA PRO A 441 -7.43 -18.54 15.33
C PRO A 441 -6.78 -17.42 16.15
N GLY A 442 -5.45 -17.26 16.08
CA GLY A 442 -4.76 -16.14 16.76
C GLY A 442 -5.18 -14.78 16.21
N ALA A 443 -5.27 -14.66 14.88
CA ALA A 443 -5.68 -13.45 14.20
C ALA A 443 -7.15 -13.08 14.51
N VAL A 444 -8.03 -14.08 14.51
CA VAL A 444 -9.43 -13.91 14.96
C VAL A 444 -9.46 -13.38 16.40
N ARG A 445 -8.73 -14.01 17.32
CA ARG A 445 -8.66 -13.58 18.73
C ARG A 445 -8.14 -12.15 18.89
N ASP A 446 -7.12 -11.73 18.13
CA ASP A 446 -6.59 -10.37 18.23
C ASP A 446 -7.60 -9.31 17.82
N LEU A 447 -8.31 -9.53 16.72
CA LEU A 447 -9.37 -8.65 16.27
C LEU A 447 -10.56 -8.65 17.24
N GLU A 448 -10.96 -9.83 17.73
CA GLU A 448 -12.00 -9.97 18.77
C GLU A 448 -11.66 -9.14 20.01
N ARG A 449 -10.43 -9.28 20.50
CA ARG A 449 -9.94 -8.52 21.66
C ARG A 449 -10.02 -7.02 21.40
N LEU A 450 -9.63 -6.54 20.21
CA LEU A 450 -9.77 -5.11 19.88
C LEU A 450 -11.23 -4.66 19.92
N ILE A 451 -12.14 -5.43 19.32
CA ILE A 451 -13.58 -5.13 19.28
C ILE A 451 -14.16 -5.12 20.70
N GLU A 452 -13.81 -6.08 21.54
CA GLU A 452 -14.23 -6.14 22.95
C GLU A 452 -13.80 -4.89 23.73
N HIS A 453 -12.56 -4.45 23.58
CA HIS A 453 -12.09 -3.21 24.22
C HIS A 453 -12.84 -1.98 23.69
N LEU A 454 -13.03 -1.89 22.37
CA LEU A 454 -13.77 -0.78 21.75
C LEU A 454 -15.19 -0.70 22.28
N LEU A 455 -15.90 -1.82 22.39
CA LEU A 455 -17.26 -1.84 22.92
C LEU A 455 -17.35 -1.57 24.42
N ALA A 456 -16.36 -2.04 25.19
CA ALA A 456 -16.30 -1.72 26.61
C ALA A 456 -16.17 -0.20 26.82
N ALA A 457 -15.41 0.48 25.95
CA ALA A 457 -15.24 1.93 26.00
C ALA A 457 -16.36 2.71 25.28
N LEU A 458 -17.00 2.10 24.27
CA LEU A 458 -18.06 2.65 23.43
C LEU A 458 -19.28 1.71 23.39
N PRO A 459 -20.10 1.67 24.46
CA PRO A 459 -21.17 0.66 24.61
C PRO A 459 -22.27 0.73 23.55
N ASP A 460 -22.37 1.83 22.80
CA ASP A 460 -23.36 2.03 21.73
C ASP A 460 -22.76 1.88 20.32
N MET A 461 -21.48 1.47 20.17
CA MET A 461 -20.81 1.27 18.87
C MET A 461 -21.51 0.18 18.03
N ARG A 462 -21.62 0.38 16.72
CA ARG A 462 -22.20 -0.61 15.79
C ARG A 462 -21.11 -1.29 14.97
N VAL A 463 -21.11 -2.62 14.91
CA VAL A 463 -20.13 -3.41 14.13
C VAL A 463 -20.84 -4.14 12.99
N ILE A 464 -20.32 -3.99 11.78
CA ILE A 464 -20.82 -4.64 10.57
C ILE A 464 -19.71 -5.53 10.04
N VAL A 465 -19.96 -6.83 9.93
CA VAL A 465 -19.02 -7.82 9.38
C VAL A 465 -19.57 -8.34 8.06
N SER A 466 -18.76 -8.30 7.01
CA SER A 466 -19.07 -8.86 5.69
C SER A 466 -18.08 -9.97 5.34
N GLY A 467 -18.62 -11.12 4.91
CA GLY A 467 -17.77 -12.22 4.48
C GLY A 467 -18.50 -13.38 3.77
N ARG A 468 -17.73 -14.40 3.38
CA ARG A 468 -18.22 -15.61 2.68
C ARG A 468 -18.49 -16.82 3.60
N GLY A 469 -17.82 -16.87 4.74
CA GLY A 469 -17.86 -18.00 5.67
C GLY A 469 -19.07 -18.00 6.60
N ASP A 470 -19.03 -18.90 7.59
CA ASP A 470 -20.03 -18.94 8.65
C ASP A 470 -20.05 -17.64 9.47
N PRO A 471 -21.22 -17.26 10.02
CA PRO A 471 -21.35 -16.02 10.78
C PRO A 471 -20.40 -16.01 11.97
N THR A 472 -19.58 -14.97 12.07
CA THR A 472 -18.70 -14.77 13.23
C THR A 472 -19.53 -14.66 14.50
N THR A 473 -19.27 -15.54 15.47
CA THR A 473 -19.82 -15.42 16.81
C THR A 473 -18.78 -14.78 17.72
N PHE A 474 -18.90 -13.48 17.95
CA PHE A 474 -18.18 -12.85 19.04
C PHE A 474 -18.81 -13.28 20.36
N THR A 475 -17.99 -13.60 21.36
CA THR A 475 -18.47 -14.10 22.65
C THR A 475 -19.24 -13.01 23.39
N GLY A 476 -20.51 -13.25 23.75
CA GLY A 476 -21.35 -12.26 24.44
C GLY A 476 -22.17 -11.34 23.53
N PHE A 477 -22.22 -11.62 22.23
CA PHE A 477 -22.93 -10.81 21.24
C PHE A 477 -24.21 -11.48 20.74
N GLU A 478 -25.31 -10.72 20.72
CA GLU A 478 -26.46 -11.08 19.89
C GLU A 478 -26.19 -10.59 18.46
N ASN A 479 -26.20 -11.54 17.51
CA ASN A 479 -25.87 -11.27 16.11
C ASN A 479 -27.13 -11.10 15.28
N LEU A 480 -27.20 -10.01 14.50
CA LEU A 480 -28.15 -9.87 13.41
C LEU A 480 -27.54 -10.44 12.13
N ILE A 481 -28.00 -11.61 11.69
CA ILE A 481 -27.52 -12.23 10.44
C ILE A 481 -28.38 -11.76 9.27
N LEU A 482 -27.76 -11.04 8.33
CA LEU A 482 -28.37 -10.63 7.08
C LEU A 482 -27.83 -11.49 5.94
N THR A 483 -28.68 -12.32 5.34
CA THR A 483 -28.30 -13.20 4.21
C THR A 483 -28.69 -12.54 2.89
N LEU A 484 -27.70 -12.27 2.04
CA LEU A 484 -27.89 -11.65 0.74
C LEU A 484 -28.10 -12.73 -0.33
N GLY A 485 -29.31 -12.77 -0.89
CA GLY A 485 -29.69 -13.62 -2.03
C GLY A 485 -29.59 -12.88 -3.36
N GLU A 486 -30.11 -13.47 -4.44
CA GLU A 486 -30.21 -12.78 -5.75
C GLU A 486 -31.13 -11.54 -5.70
N LEU A 487 -31.03 -10.68 -6.72
CA LEU A 487 -31.95 -9.56 -6.90
C LEU A 487 -33.34 -10.06 -7.31
N GLU A 488 -34.37 -9.37 -6.81
CA GLU A 488 -35.74 -9.58 -7.29
C GLU A 488 -35.85 -9.18 -8.77
N PRO A 489 -36.71 -9.86 -9.58
CA PRO A 489 -36.80 -9.62 -11.01
C PRO A 489 -36.96 -8.15 -11.45
N PRO A 490 -37.75 -7.30 -10.76
CA PRO A 490 -37.85 -5.88 -11.12
C PRO A 490 -36.54 -5.12 -10.94
N ALA A 491 -35.76 -5.43 -9.89
CA ALA A 491 -34.47 -4.81 -9.65
C ALA A 491 -33.44 -5.30 -10.68
N ALA A 492 -33.44 -6.60 -10.99
CA ALA A 492 -32.57 -7.16 -12.02
C ALA A 492 -32.82 -6.52 -13.41
N ASP A 493 -34.09 -6.27 -13.77
CA ASP A 493 -34.46 -5.53 -14.99
C ASP A 493 -33.90 -4.10 -14.98
N ALA A 494 -34.05 -3.38 -13.87
CA ALA A 494 -33.56 -2.01 -13.73
C ALA A 494 -32.02 -1.92 -13.80
N VAL A 495 -31.30 -2.87 -13.18
CA VAL A 495 -29.83 -2.99 -13.31
C VAL A 495 -29.44 -3.10 -14.78
N LEU A 496 -30.04 -4.01 -15.53
CA LEU A 496 -29.73 -4.18 -16.95
C LEU A 496 -30.08 -2.95 -17.79
N ALA A 497 -31.18 -2.25 -17.47
CA ALA A 497 -31.56 -1.02 -18.16
C ALA A 497 -30.50 0.08 -17.99
N ASP A 498 -30.01 0.29 -16.77
CA ASP A 498 -29.00 1.31 -16.47
C ASP A 498 -27.60 0.96 -16.95
N LEU A 499 -27.33 -0.33 -17.13
CA LEU A 499 -26.13 -0.82 -17.83
C LEU A 499 -26.25 -0.73 -19.36
N GLY A 500 -27.31 -0.11 -19.88
CA GLY A 500 -27.46 0.19 -21.31
C GLY A 500 -28.25 -0.84 -22.13
N VAL A 501 -28.89 -1.84 -21.50
CA VAL A 501 -29.74 -2.82 -22.22
C VAL A 501 -31.14 -2.24 -22.45
N ALA A 502 -31.30 -1.54 -23.57
CA ALA A 502 -32.53 -0.79 -23.87
C ALA A 502 -33.80 -1.68 -24.03
N ASP A 503 -33.68 -2.88 -24.62
CA ASP A 503 -34.83 -3.76 -24.94
C ASP A 503 -35.36 -4.52 -23.70
N PRO A 504 -36.60 -4.25 -23.24
CA PRO A 504 -37.21 -4.94 -22.10
C PRO A 504 -37.41 -6.45 -22.28
N ALA A 505 -37.65 -6.92 -23.50
CA ALA A 505 -37.82 -8.35 -23.78
C ALA A 505 -36.50 -9.11 -23.63
N LEU A 506 -35.40 -8.48 -24.08
CA LEU A 506 -34.05 -8.97 -23.89
C LEU A 506 -33.67 -9.04 -22.40
N ARG A 507 -33.95 -7.97 -21.64
CA ARG A 507 -33.71 -7.95 -20.19
C ARG A 507 -34.47 -9.07 -19.46
N THR A 508 -35.76 -9.22 -19.75
CA THR A 508 -36.60 -10.31 -19.19
C THR A 508 -36.00 -11.68 -19.49
N SER A 509 -35.50 -11.89 -20.71
CA SER A 509 -34.88 -13.15 -21.13
C SER A 509 -33.55 -13.42 -20.42
N ILE A 510 -32.72 -12.39 -20.21
CA ILE A 510 -31.47 -12.46 -19.45
C ILE A 510 -31.76 -12.85 -17.99
N VAL A 511 -32.68 -12.15 -17.33
CA VAL A 511 -33.06 -12.42 -15.93
C VAL A 511 -33.64 -13.83 -15.76
N ALA A 512 -34.52 -14.27 -16.68
CA ALA A 512 -35.12 -15.60 -16.63
C ALA A 512 -34.10 -16.74 -16.74
N LYS A 513 -32.97 -16.52 -17.45
CA LYS A 513 -31.94 -17.54 -17.66
C LYS A 513 -30.82 -17.51 -16.63
N PHE A 514 -30.32 -16.32 -16.32
CA PHE A 514 -29.13 -16.15 -15.49
C PHE A 514 -29.45 -15.82 -14.03
N GLY A 515 -30.73 -15.62 -13.71
CA GLY A 515 -31.18 -15.23 -12.38
C GLY A 515 -30.91 -13.75 -12.09
N GLY A 516 -31.10 -13.37 -10.83
CA GLY A 516 -30.92 -12.01 -10.35
C GLY A 516 -29.51 -11.71 -9.85
N HIS A 517 -28.48 -12.47 -10.28
CA HIS A 517 -27.13 -12.34 -9.73
C HIS A 517 -26.40 -11.10 -10.30
N PRO A 518 -26.07 -10.07 -9.49
CA PRO A 518 -25.60 -8.77 -10.00
C PRO A 518 -24.35 -8.84 -10.89
N LEU A 519 -23.35 -9.64 -10.52
CA LEU A 519 -22.15 -9.80 -11.33
C LEU A 519 -22.48 -10.38 -12.71
N THR A 520 -23.41 -11.33 -12.74
CA THR A 520 -23.84 -11.96 -14.00
C THR A 520 -24.59 -10.97 -14.90
N LEU A 521 -25.48 -10.16 -14.33
CA LEU A 521 -26.21 -9.12 -15.07
C LEU A 521 -25.25 -8.06 -15.65
N ARG A 522 -24.24 -7.64 -14.87
CA ARG A 522 -23.22 -6.70 -15.32
C ARG A 522 -22.44 -7.22 -16.51
N LEU A 523 -21.93 -8.44 -16.40
CA LEU A 523 -21.18 -9.08 -17.49
C LEU A 523 -22.06 -9.29 -18.73
N ALA A 524 -23.35 -9.61 -18.55
CA ALA A 524 -24.32 -9.71 -19.64
C ALA A 524 -24.49 -8.39 -20.41
N ALA A 525 -24.63 -7.27 -19.68
CA ALA A 525 -24.79 -5.95 -20.28
C ALA A 525 -23.51 -5.43 -20.94
N GLU A 526 -22.34 -5.58 -20.30
CA GLU A 526 -21.05 -5.18 -20.86
C GLU A 526 -20.77 -5.87 -22.21
N ALA A 527 -21.15 -7.14 -22.36
CA ALA A 527 -21.00 -7.83 -23.64
C ALA A 527 -21.95 -7.31 -24.72
N LEU A 528 -23.16 -6.88 -24.37
CA LEU A 528 -24.11 -6.28 -25.30
C LEU A 528 -23.66 -4.88 -25.75
N GLU A 529 -23.15 -4.06 -24.83
CA GLU A 529 -22.67 -2.71 -25.12
C GLU A 529 -21.53 -2.72 -26.14
N ARG A 530 -20.52 -3.58 -25.94
CA ARG A 530 -19.32 -3.66 -26.80
C ARG A 530 -19.63 -4.03 -28.25
N THR A 531 -20.86 -4.44 -28.56
CA THR A 531 -21.16 -5.12 -29.81
C THR A 531 -22.35 -4.58 -30.60
N GLY A 532 -23.03 -3.54 -30.12
CA GLY A 532 -24.05 -2.79 -30.85
C GLY A 532 -25.40 -3.49 -30.98
N THR A 533 -26.48 -2.71 -30.84
CA THR A 533 -27.89 -3.12 -30.83
C THR A 533 -28.44 -3.60 -32.19
N THR A 534 -27.71 -3.41 -33.29
CA THR A 534 -28.19 -3.66 -34.67
C THR A 534 -28.41 -5.12 -35.04
N ALA A 535 -27.98 -6.08 -34.22
CA ALA A 535 -28.29 -7.50 -34.42
C ALA A 535 -29.71 -7.90 -33.96
N PHE A 536 -30.39 -7.03 -33.20
CA PHE A 536 -31.69 -7.34 -32.56
C PHE A 536 -32.91 -6.69 -33.22
N ASP A 537 -32.71 -5.70 -34.10
CA ASP A 537 -33.81 -5.01 -34.79
C ASP A 537 -34.65 -5.94 -35.69
N ASP A 538 -34.05 -7.03 -36.22
CA ASP A 538 -34.77 -8.04 -37.02
C ASP A 538 -35.56 -9.06 -36.17
N ILE A 539 -35.34 -9.08 -34.84
CA ILE A 539 -35.85 -10.10 -33.91
C ILE A 539 -37.07 -9.59 -33.14
N ALA A 540 -37.14 -8.28 -32.88
CA ALA A 540 -38.28 -7.65 -32.18
C ALA A 540 -39.61 -7.71 -32.96
N ALA A 541 -39.60 -8.08 -34.25
CA ALA A 541 -40.79 -8.15 -35.10
C ALA A 541 -41.68 -9.39 -34.89
N ARG A 542 -41.32 -10.37 -34.05
CA ARG A 542 -42.11 -11.60 -33.86
C ARG A 542 -42.14 -12.02 -32.38
N GLY A 543 -43.33 -12.09 -31.79
CA GLY A 543 -43.53 -12.42 -30.37
C GLY A 543 -43.35 -13.90 -29.99
N ASP A 544 -43.21 -14.11 -28.69
CA ASP A 544 -43.36 -15.30 -27.82
C ASP A 544 -42.61 -16.61 -28.14
N ALA A 545 -42.11 -16.83 -29.36
CA ALA A 545 -41.32 -18.01 -29.72
C ALA A 545 -39.79 -17.81 -29.62
N LEU A 546 -39.35 -16.58 -29.27
CA LEU A 546 -37.96 -16.12 -29.46
C LEU A 546 -37.14 -15.99 -28.18
N ALA A 547 -37.73 -16.13 -26.98
CA ALA A 547 -36.96 -16.03 -25.73
C ALA A 547 -35.84 -17.08 -25.67
N GLY A 548 -36.10 -18.33 -26.09
CA GLY A 548 -35.08 -19.39 -26.14
C GLY A 548 -33.98 -19.17 -27.18
N ILE A 549 -34.30 -18.55 -28.32
CA ILE A 549 -33.35 -18.27 -29.41
C ILE A 549 -32.50 -17.04 -29.09
N ALA A 550 -33.10 -15.98 -28.54
CA ALA A 550 -32.38 -14.81 -28.03
C ALA A 550 -31.46 -15.20 -26.87
N ILE A 551 -31.84 -16.19 -26.07
CA ILE A 551 -31.06 -16.77 -24.98
C ILE A 551 -29.84 -17.57 -25.48
N GLU A 552 -30.01 -18.42 -26.50
CA GLU A 552 -28.91 -19.15 -27.15
C GLU A 552 -28.01 -18.20 -27.93
N GLN A 553 -28.55 -17.11 -28.47
CA GLN A 553 -27.80 -16.05 -29.12
C GLN A 553 -27.13 -15.07 -28.14
N VAL A 554 -27.68 -14.78 -26.97
CA VAL A 554 -27.02 -13.97 -25.93
C VAL A 554 -25.91 -14.76 -25.27
N GLN A 555 -26.10 -16.06 -25.00
CA GLN A 555 -24.98 -16.95 -24.71
C GLN A 555 -23.98 -16.92 -25.87
N GLY A 556 -24.39 -17.19 -27.10
CA GLY A 556 -23.54 -17.15 -28.30
C GLY A 556 -22.90 -15.78 -28.61
N MET A 557 -23.42 -14.66 -28.09
CA MET A 557 -22.92 -13.30 -28.26
C MET A 557 -21.99 -12.90 -27.12
N LEU A 558 -22.32 -13.19 -25.85
CA LEU A 558 -21.39 -13.10 -24.72
C LEU A 558 -20.15 -13.94 -24.99
N TYR A 559 -20.40 -15.17 -25.45
CA TYR A 559 -19.38 -16.13 -25.81
C TYR A 559 -18.63 -15.78 -27.09
N GLY A 560 -19.38 -15.51 -28.16
CA GLY A 560 -18.82 -15.21 -29.46
C GLY A 560 -18.10 -13.87 -29.52
N ARG A 561 -18.45 -12.86 -28.71
CA ARG A 561 -17.95 -11.48 -28.85
C ARG A 561 -16.82 -11.09 -27.90
N ILE A 562 -16.76 -11.62 -26.67
CA ILE A 562 -15.50 -11.58 -25.87
C ILE A 562 -14.36 -12.24 -26.69
N LEU A 563 -14.72 -13.23 -27.51
CA LEU A 563 -13.79 -14.01 -28.33
C LEU A 563 -13.63 -13.54 -29.78
N SER A 564 -14.58 -12.77 -30.34
CA SER A 564 -14.45 -12.26 -31.71
C SER A 564 -13.48 -11.07 -31.82
N HIS A 565 -13.13 -10.45 -30.69
CA HIS A 565 -12.12 -9.38 -30.61
C HIS A 565 -10.69 -9.93 -30.50
N ILE A 566 -10.53 -11.19 -30.09
CA ILE A 566 -9.26 -11.91 -30.17
C ILE A 566 -8.98 -12.09 -31.66
N ALA A 567 -8.06 -11.32 -32.22
CA ALA A 567 -7.77 -11.36 -33.65
C ALA A 567 -7.21 -12.73 -34.07
N ASP A 568 -6.45 -13.35 -33.17
CA ASP A 568 -5.74 -14.59 -33.44
C ASP A 568 -6.62 -15.84 -33.28
N PRO A 569 -6.72 -16.70 -34.31
CA PRO A 569 -7.56 -17.89 -34.29
C PRO A 569 -7.09 -18.99 -33.33
N GLU A 570 -5.79 -19.05 -33.00
CA GLU A 570 -5.26 -20.04 -32.05
C GLU A 570 -5.58 -19.63 -30.60
N VAL A 571 -5.43 -18.34 -30.28
CA VAL A 571 -5.80 -17.76 -28.98
C VAL A 571 -7.29 -17.94 -28.70
N ARG A 572 -8.13 -17.76 -29.72
CA ARG A 572 -9.58 -17.95 -29.61
C ARG A 572 -9.98 -19.38 -29.24
N ARG A 573 -9.24 -20.38 -29.73
CA ARG A 573 -9.50 -21.81 -29.42
C ARG A 573 -9.15 -22.16 -27.96
N ILE A 574 -8.21 -21.44 -27.34
CA ILE A 574 -7.83 -21.63 -25.92
C ILE A 574 -8.75 -20.91 -24.97
N ALA A 575 -9.28 -19.75 -25.35
CA ALA A 575 -9.99 -18.89 -24.41
C ALA A 575 -11.15 -19.58 -23.67
N TYR A 576 -11.80 -20.59 -24.28
CA TYR A 576 -12.78 -21.43 -23.59
C TYR A 576 -12.15 -22.54 -22.74
N PRO A 577 -11.44 -23.53 -23.29
CA PRO A 577 -10.99 -24.66 -22.50
C PRO A 577 -9.91 -24.25 -21.48
N GLY A 578 -9.22 -23.12 -21.72
CA GLY A 578 -8.30 -22.47 -20.81
C GLY A 578 -8.94 -22.03 -19.49
N LEU A 579 -10.24 -21.73 -19.47
CA LEU A 579 -10.94 -21.39 -18.23
C LEU A 579 -11.04 -22.57 -17.25
N ALA A 580 -10.78 -23.79 -17.71
CA ALA A 580 -10.70 -24.93 -16.81
C ALA A 580 -9.41 -24.91 -15.96
N VAL A 581 -8.31 -24.31 -16.45
CA VAL A 581 -7.02 -24.20 -15.75
C VAL A 581 -6.89 -22.86 -15.04
N ARG A 582 -6.44 -22.84 -13.77
CA ARG A 582 -6.31 -21.57 -13.02
C ARG A 582 -5.10 -20.76 -13.49
N ARG A 583 -4.06 -21.46 -13.95
CA ARG A 583 -2.79 -20.89 -14.42
C ARG A 583 -2.49 -21.40 -15.82
N ILE A 584 -2.01 -20.52 -16.68
CA ILE A 584 -1.59 -20.83 -18.04
C ILE A 584 -0.10 -20.55 -18.12
N THR A 585 0.65 -21.58 -18.52
CA THR A 585 2.08 -21.52 -18.85
C THR A 585 2.30 -22.16 -20.21
N VAL A 586 3.49 -21.99 -20.78
CA VAL A 586 3.87 -22.70 -22.02
C VAL A 586 3.68 -24.21 -21.89
N GLY A 587 4.03 -24.79 -20.74
CA GLY A 587 3.85 -26.22 -20.48
C GLY A 587 2.39 -26.64 -20.48
N VAL A 588 1.52 -25.89 -19.79
CA VAL A 588 0.07 -26.14 -19.76
C VAL A 588 -0.53 -26.00 -21.16
N LEU A 589 -0.14 -24.99 -21.93
CA LEU A 589 -0.59 -24.83 -23.32
C LEU A 589 -0.22 -26.05 -24.17
N ARG A 590 1.03 -26.50 -24.07
CA ARG A 590 1.57 -27.60 -24.88
C ARG A 590 0.96 -28.96 -24.54
N GLU A 591 0.84 -29.28 -23.26
CA GLU A 591 0.52 -30.65 -22.81
C GLU A 591 -0.94 -30.81 -22.37
N VAL A 592 -1.57 -29.74 -21.87
CA VAL A 592 -2.93 -29.77 -21.32
C VAL A 592 -3.94 -29.24 -22.33
N LEU A 593 -3.70 -28.06 -22.91
CA LEU A 593 -4.68 -27.37 -23.73
C LEU A 593 -4.59 -27.67 -25.23
N ALA A 594 -3.40 -27.99 -25.77
CA ALA A 594 -3.21 -28.12 -27.22
C ALA A 594 -4.15 -29.14 -27.89
N GLU A 595 -4.22 -30.38 -27.39
CA GLU A 595 -5.13 -31.39 -27.97
C GLU A 595 -6.61 -31.08 -27.73
N PRO A 596 -7.09 -30.74 -26.53
CA PRO A 596 -8.49 -30.37 -26.32
C PRO A 596 -8.94 -29.15 -27.14
N CYS A 597 -8.01 -28.25 -27.49
CA CYS A 597 -8.27 -27.04 -28.27
C CYS A 597 -7.98 -27.20 -29.78
N ASP A 598 -7.56 -28.37 -30.26
CA ASP A 598 -7.13 -28.58 -31.66
C ASP A 598 -6.03 -27.59 -32.10
N LEU A 599 -4.94 -27.54 -31.34
CA LEU A 599 -3.78 -26.69 -31.58
C LEU A 599 -2.50 -27.51 -31.73
N ASP A 600 -1.54 -26.97 -32.47
CA ASP A 600 -0.20 -27.56 -32.58
C ASP A 600 0.59 -27.31 -31.28
N PRO A 601 1.02 -28.36 -30.54
CA PRO A 601 1.81 -28.19 -29.32
C PRO A 601 3.13 -27.43 -29.52
N THR A 602 3.67 -27.42 -30.74
CA THR A 602 4.92 -26.70 -31.07
C THR A 602 4.74 -25.18 -31.07
N HIS A 603 3.51 -24.67 -31.22
CA HIS A 603 3.20 -23.24 -31.19
C HIS A 603 2.95 -22.69 -29.76
N ALA A 604 3.10 -23.49 -28.70
CA ALA A 604 2.74 -23.08 -27.34
C ALA A 604 3.42 -21.78 -26.86
N GLU A 605 4.70 -21.55 -27.20
CA GLU A 605 5.44 -20.33 -26.84
C GLU A 605 4.89 -19.10 -27.57
N LEU A 606 4.67 -19.24 -28.89
CA LEU A 606 4.06 -18.20 -29.71
C LEU A 606 2.64 -17.83 -29.22
N ILE A 607 1.86 -18.83 -28.82
CA ILE A 607 0.51 -18.64 -28.30
C ILE A 607 0.54 -17.99 -26.91
N PHE A 608 1.48 -18.37 -26.05
CA PHE A 608 1.68 -17.77 -24.75
C PHE A 608 1.99 -16.27 -24.86
N ASP A 609 2.90 -15.90 -25.76
CA ASP A 609 3.21 -14.50 -26.05
C ASP A 609 1.96 -13.73 -26.53
N LYS A 610 1.15 -14.33 -27.41
CA LYS A 610 -0.09 -13.70 -27.87
C LYS A 610 -1.10 -13.51 -26.73
N LEU A 611 -1.27 -14.52 -25.86
CA LEU A 611 -2.17 -14.45 -24.70
C LEU A 611 -1.75 -13.33 -23.73
N ARG A 612 -0.45 -13.11 -23.56
CA ARG A 612 0.11 -12.05 -22.70
C ARG A 612 -0.31 -10.64 -23.12
N PHE A 613 -0.55 -10.40 -24.41
CA PHE A 613 -0.98 -9.10 -24.93
C PHE A 613 -2.51 -8.90 -24.89
N GLU A 614 -3.28 -9.92 -24.52
CA GLU A 614 -4.74 -9.89 -24.44
C GLU A 614 -5.23 -9.54 -23.01
N VAL A 615 -4.91 -8.31 -22.57
CA VAL A 615 -5.15 -7.78 -21.20
C VAL A 615 -6.63 -7.78 -20.78
N SER A 616 -7.55 -7.97 -21.74
CA SER A 616 -8.99 -8.04 -21.46
C SER A 616 -9.44 -9.37 -20.84
N LEU A 617 -8.65 -10.43 -21.00
CA LEU A 617 -8.99 -11.80 -20.58
C LEU A 617 -7.96 -12.42 -19.64
N PHE A 618 -6.71 -11.95 -19.72
CA PHE A 618 -5.59 -12.49 -18.98
C PHE A 618 -4.86 -11.41 -18.20
N GLU A 619 -4.40 -11.78 -17.01
CA GLU A 619 -3.54 -10.98 -16.14
C GLU A 619 -2.21 -11.71 -15.95
N LEU A 620 -1.12 -10.95 -15.79
CA LEU A 620 0.20 -11.49 -15.51
C LEU A 620 0.26 -11.93 -14.04
N ASP A 621 0.67 -13.18 -13.81
CA ASP A 621 0.84 -13.81 -12.50
C ASP A 621 2.28 -14.32 -12.35
N GLY A 622 3.23 -13.44 -12.65
CA GLY A 622 4.66 -13.71 -12.77
C GLY A 622 5.19 -13.54 -14.19
N PRO A 623 6.52 -13.66 -14.40
CA PRO A 623 7.16 -13.43 -15.70
C PRO A 623 6.71 -14.42 -16.79
N ASP A 624 6.44 -15.67 -16.41
CA ASP A 624 6.12 -16.79 -17.32
C ASP A 624 4.77 -17.48 -16.99
N THR A 625 3.84 -16.77 -16.34
CA THR A 625 2.52 -17.32 -15.98
C THR A 625 1.42 -16.29 -16.22
N LEU A 626 0.32 -16.75 -16.81
CA LEU A 626 -0.89 -15.97 -17.03
C LEU A 626 -2.04 -16.56 -16.21
N ARG A 627 -2.89 -15.70 -15.65
CA ARG A 627 -4.17 -16.08 -15.04
C ARG A 627 -5.32 -15.49 -15.84
N HIS A 628 -6.44 -16.18 -15.83
CA HIS A 628 -7.69 -15.58 -16.29
C HIS A 628 -8.19 -14.55 -15.28
N ARG A 629 -8.75 -13.44 -15.78
CA ARG A 629 -9.48 -12.48 -14.93
C ARG A 629 -10.55 -13.22 -14.12
N GLN A 630 -10.51 -13.07 -12.79
CA GLN A 630 -11.24 -13.95 -11.87
C GLN A 630 -12.77 -13.81 -11.98
N ASP A 631 -13.24 -12.60 -12.27
CA ASP A 631 -14.65 -12.28 -12.49
C ASP A 631 -15.21 -12.95 -13.77
N VAL A 632 -14.43 -12.92 -14.86
CA VAL A 632 -14.76 -13.61 -16.13
C VAL A 632 -14.75 -15.13 -15.92
N ARG A 633 -13.71 -15.65 -15.25
CA ARG A 633 -13.56 -17.08 -14.95
C ARG A 633 -14.74 -17.64 -14.17
N THR A 634 -15.11 -16.99 -13.07
CA THR A 634 -16.17 -17.47 -12.17
C THR A 634 -17.52 -17.59 -12.89
N LEU A 635 -17.84 -16.62 -13.75
CA LEU A 635 -19.06 -16.63 -14.53
C LEU A 635 -19.06 -17.71 -15.62
N MET A 636 -17.99 -17.74 -16.41
CA MET A 636 -17.94 -18.57 -17.62
C MET A 636 -17.78 -20.05 -17.29
N LEU A 637 -17.01 -20.40 -16.25
CA LEU A 637 -16.78 -21.79 -15.85
C LEU A 637 -18.09 -22.50 -15.46
N ARG A 638 -18.97 -21.84 -14.70
CA ARG A 638 -20.29 -22.38 -14.33
C ARG A 638 -21.14 -22.63 -15.57
N SER A 639 -21.19 -21.67 -16.48
CA SER A 639 -22.02 -21.75 -17.68
C SER A 639 -21.50 -22.77 -18.70
N MET A 640 -20.18 -23.03 -18.73
CA MET A 640 -19.55 -24.07 -19.54
C MET A 640 -19.86 -25.48 -19.05
N MET A 641 -19.95 -25.68 -17.73
CA MET A 641 -20.27 -26.98 -17.15
C MET A 641 -21.70 -27.42 -17.44
N ASP A 642 -22.61 -26.46 -17.66
CA ASP A 642 -24.01 -26.73 -17.99
C ASP A 642 -24.23 -27.03 -19.49
N GLU A 643 -23.29 -26.67 -20.38
CA GLU A 643 -23.37 -26.95 -21.81
C GLU A 643 -22.74 -28.31 -22.16
N PRO A 644 -23.50 -29.31 -22.67
CA PRO A 644 -23.01 -30.68 -22.80
C PRO A 644 -21.76 -30.85 -23.70
N GLY A 645 -21.64 -30.05 -24.76
CA GLY A 645 -20.51 -30.10 -25.70
C GLY A 645 -19.22 -29.56 -25.08
N LEU A 646 -19.31 -28.41 -24.40
CA LEU A 646 -18.16 -27.77 -23.74
C LEU A 646 -17.77 -28.49 -22.45
N ALA A 647 -18.74 -29.00 -21.69
CA ALA A 647 -18.49 -29.80 -20.48
C ALA A 647 -17.61 -31.02 -20.79
N ALA A 648 -17.78 -31.66 -21.95
CA ALA A 648 -16.95 -32.79 -22.35
C ALA A 648 -15.49 -32.37 -22.65
N VAL A 649 -15.28 -31.18 -23.22
CA VAL A 649 -13.95 -30.61 -23.47
C VAL A 649 -13.30 -30.20 -22.15
N VAL A 650 -14.01 -29.49 -21.28
CA VAL A 650 -13.54 -29.09 -19.93
C VAL A 650 -13.16 -30.31 -19.09
N ALA A 651 -13.99 -31.35 -19.08
CA ALA A 651 -13.67 -32.59 -18.38
C ALA A 651 -12.41 -33.28 -18.94
N ARG A 652 -12.11 -33.11 -20.24
CA ARG A 652 -10.86 -33.59 -20.84
C ARG A 652 -9.68 -32.73 -20.43
N VAL A 653 -9.84 -31.40 -20.40
CA VAL A 653 -8.82 -30.48 -19.90
C VAL A 653 -8.46 -30.80 -18.45
N HIS A 654 -9.44 -30.95 -17.55
CA HIS A 654 -9.18 -31.34 -16.16
C HIS A 654 -8.41 -32.66 -16.07
N ARG A 655 -8.77 -33.69 -16.85
CA ARG A 655 -8.03 -34.97 -16.87
C ARG A 655 -6.59 -34.81 -17.35
N ARG A 656 -6.36 -34.06 -18.42
CA ARG A 656 -4.99 -33.79 -18.91
C ARG A 656 -4.19 -32.94 -17.95
N ALA A 657 -4.83 -31.99 -17.27
CA ALA A 657 -4.20 -31.16 -16.25
C ALA A 657 -3.79 -32.02 -15.05
N ILE A 658 -4.64 -32.98 -14.63
CA ILE A 658 -4.27 -33.97 -13.61
C ILE A 658 -3.02 -34.75 -14.05
N ASP A 659 -3.00 -35.30 -15.27
CA ASP A 659 -1.84 -36.07 -15.77
C ASP A 659 -0.57 -35.20 -15.84
N TYR A 660 -0.72 -33.93 -16.26
CA TYR A 660 0.36 -32.94 -16.36
C TYR A 660 0.94 -32.61 -14.98
N TYR A 661 0.11 -32.25 -14.02
CA TYR A 661 0.56 -31.82 -12.70
C TYR A 661 1.02 -33.00 -11.84
N HIS A 662 0.40 -34.18 -11.97
CA HIS A 662 0.79 -35.38 -11.24
C HIS A 662 2.26 -35.80 -11.51
N ALA A 663 2.78 -35.52 -12.70
CA ALA A 663 4.16 -35.86 -13.08
C ALA A 663 5.21 -34.86 -12.59
N ARG A 664 4.80 -33.75 -11.93
CA ARG A 664 5.66 -32.62 -11.59
C ARG A 664 5.83 -32.48 -10.06
N PRO A 665 7.04 -32.21 -9.57
CA PRO A 665 7.29 -31.95 -8.15
C PRO A 665 7.03 -30.48 -7.81
N GLY A 666 6.25 -30.21 -6.77
CA GLY A 666 6.04 -28.84 -6.26
C GLY A 666 4.67 -28.64 -5.63
N ILE A 667 4.58 -27.80 -4.59
CA ILE A 667 3.33 -27.54 -3.84
C ILE A 667 2.28 -26.83 -4.70
N GLU A 668 2.70 -25.94 -5.60
CA GLU A 668 1.80 -25.21 -6.50
C GLU A 668 1.22 -26.13 -7.58
N ASP A 669 2.07 -26.93 -8.22
CA ASP A 669 1.65 -27.95 -9.18
C ASP A 669 0.70 -28.97 -8.52
N ARG A 670 1.02 -29.40 -7.29
CA ARG A 670 0.14 -30.26 -6.50
C ARG A 670 -1.21 -29.60 -6.22
N ALA A 671 -1.24 -28.31 -5.91
CA ALA A 671 -2.49 -27.58 -5.70
C ALA A 671 -3.35 -27.55 -6.97
N GLU A 672 -2.76 -27.35 -8.15
CA GLU A 672 -3.49 -27.45 -9.42
C GLU A 672 -3.99 -28.87 -9.69
N GLU A 673 -3.19 -29.91 -9.40
CA GLU A 673 -3.64 -31.30 -9.48
C GLU A 673 -4.88 -31.53 -8.63
N VAL A 674 -4.81 -31.19 -7.33
CA VAL A 674 -5.91 -31.39 -6.38
C VAL A 674 -7.14 -30.58 -6.77
N TYR A 675 -6.96 -29.34 -7.21
CA TYR A 675 -8.05 -28.51 -7.73
C TYR A 675 -8.78 -29.19 -8.89
N HIS A 676 -8.06 -29.72 -9.89
CA HIS A 676 -8.69 -30.38 -11.02
C HIS A 676 -9.40 -31.68 -10.65
N ARG A 677 -8.87 -32.43 -9.68
CA ARG A 677 -9.53 -33.62 -9.12
C ARG A 677 -10.82 -33.27 -8.37
N LEU A 678 -10.81 -32.17 -7.61
CA LEU A 678 -12.01 -31.63 -6.97
C LEU A 678 -13.08 -31.26 -8.00
N MET A 679 -12.69 -30.61 -9.10
CA MET A 679 -13.60 -30.20 -10.18
C MET A 679 -14.28 -31.38 -10.88
N ILE A 680 -13.57 -32.50 -11.08
CA ILE A 680 -14.18 -33.73 -11.67
C ILE A 680 -14.92 -34.60 -10.64
N GLY A 681 -14.95 -34.20 -9.37
CA GLY A 681 -15.65 -34.89 -8.29
C GLY A 681 -15.00 -36.22 -7.89
N GLU A 682 -13.67 -36.27 -7.90
CA GLU A 682 -12.92 -37.47 -7.49
C GLU A 682 -13.20 -37.87 -6.03
N ASP A 683 -12.99 -39.14 -5.71
CA ASP A 683 -13.29 -39.69 -4.38
C ASP A 683 -12.42 -38.99 -3.31
N PRO A 684 -13.03 -38.41 -2.25
CA PRO A 684 -12.33 -37.81 -1.13
C PRO A 684 -11.20 -38.67 -0.55
N ARG A 685 -11.35 -40.00 -0.52
CA ARG A 685 -10.33 -40.92 0.01
C ARG A 685 -9.05 -40.95 -0.80
N TYR A 686 -9.11 -40.59 -2.08
CA TYR A 686 -7.93 -40.41 -2.91
C TYR A 686 -7.30 -39.04 -2.63
N LEU A 687 -8.14 -38.00 -2.54
CA LEU A 687 -7.71 -36.63 -2.22
C LEU A 687 -7.00 -36.57 -0.86
N ASP A 688 -7.45 -37.35 0.12
CA ASP A 688 -6.80 -37.50 1.43
C ASP A 688 -5.34 -37.99 1.31
N ARG A 689 -5.01 -38.82 0.30
CA ARG A 689 -3.64 -39.33 0.10
C ARG A 689 -2.70 -38.34 -0.54
N VAL A 690 -3.24 -37.39 -1.31
CA VAL A 690 -2.48 -36.36 -2.03
C VAL A 690 -2.54 -35.01 -1.32
N TRP A 691 -3.28 -34.93 -0.21
CA TRP A 691 -3.39 -33.73 0.61
C TRP A 691 -2.11 -33.49 1.41
N GLU A 692 -1.67 -32.23 1.43
CA GLU A 692 -0.58 -31.75 2.26
C GLU A 692 -0.88 -30.31 2.76
N PRO A 693 -0.40 -29.91 3.96
CA PRO A 693 -0.74 -28.63 4.60
C PRO A 693 -0.58 -27.39 3.72
N GLY A 694 0.49 -27.34 2.92
CA GLY A 694 0.80 -26.20 2.06
C GLY A 694 -0.27 -25.91 0.99
N LEU A 695 -1.18 -26.84 0.73
CA LEU A 695 -2.26 -26.67 -0.25
C LEU A 695 -3.38 -25.75 0.25
N ARG A 696 -3.49 -25.52 1.56
CA ARG A 696 -4.58 -24.72 2.16
C ARG A 696 -4.73 -23.32 1.55
N PRO A 697 -3.71 -22.44 1.60
CA PRO A 697 -3.84 -21.09 1.02
C PRO A 697 -4.08 -21.12 -0.50
N LEU A 698 -3.52 -22.11 -1.20
CA LEU A 698 -3.61 -22.24 -2.66
C LEU A 698 -4.97 -22.75 -3.14
N LEU A 699 -5.71 -23.47 -2.29
CA LEU A 699 -7.03 -24.02 -2.62
C LEU A 699 -8.19 -23.23 -1.99
N ALA A 700 -7.93 -22.34 -1.03
CA ALA A 700 -8.97 -21.50 -0.42
C ALA A 700 -9.86 -20.75 -1.45
N PRO A 701 -9.30 -20.13 -2.51
CA PRO A 701 -10.12 -19.46 -3.52
C PRO A 701 -11.11 -20.37 -4.25
N ALA A 702 -10.84 -21.68 -4.32
CA ALA A 702 -11.69 -22.64 -5.03
C ALA A 702 -13.06 -22.85 -4.36
N LEU A 703 -13.23 -22.49 -3.08
CA LEU A 703 -14.56 -22.50 -2.44
C LEU A 703 -15.55 -21.53 -3.08
N GLY A 704 -15.05 -20.51 -3.80
CA GLY A 704 -15.88 -19.57 -4.57
C GLY A 704 -16.27 -20.08 -5.97
N GLU A 705 -15.75 -21.23 -6.39
CA GLU A 705 -15.98 -21.82 -7.71
C GLU A 705 -17.09 -22.90 -7.66
N PRO A 706 -17.68 -23.31 -8.80
CA PRO A 706 -18.78 -24.29 -8.85
C PRO A 706 -18.32 -25.73 -8.61
N LEU A 707 -17.76 -26.00 -7.42
CA LEU A 707 -17.32 -27.32 -7.01
C LEU A 707 -18.50 -28.29 -6.85
N PRO A 708 -18.35 -29.58 -7.21
CA PRO A 708 -19.31 -30.61 -6.85
C PRO A 708 -19.57 -30.61 -5.33
N PRO A 709 -20.82 -30.78 -4.83
CA PRO A 709 -21.14 -30.62 -3.41
C PRO A 709 -20.25 -31.42 -2.46
N ARG A 710 -19.87 -32.65 -2.84
CA ARG A 710 -18.96 -33.50 -2.05
C ARG A 710 -17.54 -32.93 -1.97
N ALA A 711 -17.03 -32.41 -3.07
CA ALA A 711 -15.72 -31.77 -3.15
C ALA A 711 -15.70 -30.46 -2.34
N TRP A 712 -16.78 -29.67 -2.42
CA TRP A 712 -16.96 -28.47 -1.61
C TRP A 712 -16.95 -28.78 -0.11
N THR A 713 -17.73 -29.78 0.34
CA THR A 713 -17.75 -30.18 1.75
C THR A 713 -16.40 -30.68 2.22
N TRP A 714 -15.71 -31.49 1.41
CA TRP A 714 -14.36 -31.96 1.74
C TRP A 714 -13.37 -30.80 1.86
N LEU A 715 -13.35 -29.89 0.88
CA LEU A 715 -12.42 -28.75 0.88
C LEU A 715 -12.70 -27.77 2.02
N SER A 716 -13.98 -27.46 2.27
CA SER A 716 -14.42 -26.60 3.39
C SER A 716 -13.90 -27.13 4.74
N ARG A 717 -14.00 -28.45 4.98
CA ARG A 717 -13.45 -29.10 6.19
C ARG A 717 -11.93 -28.95 6.27
N ARG A 718 -11.22 -29.17 5.16
CA ARG A 718 -9.75 -29.10 5.11
C ARG A 718 -9.20 -27.69 5.32
N LEU A 719 -9.95 -26.68 4.90
CA LEU A 719 -9.63 -25.26 5.07
C LEU A 719 -10.06 -24.71 6.44
N GLY A 720 -10.75 -25.50 7.26
CA GLY A 720 -11.18 -25.07 8.60
C GLY A 720 -12.42 -24.18 8.60
N PHE A 721 -13.17 -24.12 7.49
CA PHE A 721 -14.43 -23.39 7.37
C PHE A 721 -15.68 -24.26 7.68
N GLY A 722 -15.48 -25.49 8.14
CA GLY A 722 -16.54 -26.40 8.56
C GLY A 722 -16.62 -26.56 10.08
N ASP A 723 -17.71 -27.15 10.55
CA ASP A 723 -18.00 -27.36 11.98
C ASP A 723 -16.82 -28.05 12.71
N THR A 724 -16.39 -27.51 13.84
CA THR A 724 -15.15 -27.91 14.53
C THR A 724 -15.23 -29.31 15.15
N ASP A 725 -16.42 -29.88 15.23
CA ASP A 725 -16.73 -31.15 15.88
C ASP A 725 -16.16 -32.39 15.15
N ASP A 726 -15.80 -32.28 13.85
CA ASP A 726 -15.27 -33.41 13.06
C ASP A 726 -13.74 -33.63 13.20
N ARG A 727 -13.01 -32.76 13.91
CA ARG A 727 -11.52 -32.82 14.00
C ARG A 727 -10.99 -34.05 14.74
N ALA A 728 -11.80 -34.62 15.63
CA ALA A 728 -11.43 -35.83 16.36
C ALA A 728 -11.23 -37.05 15.43
N GLU A 729 -11.87 -37.05 14.25
CA GLU A 729 -11.82 -38.14 13.28
C GLU A 729 -10.64 -38.06 12.29
N TRP A 730 -9.86 -36.98 12.33
CA TRP A 730 -8.76 -36.77 11.38
C TRP A 730 -7.59 -37.72 11.67
N ASP A 731 -6.93 -38.20 10.61
CA ASP A 731 -5.72 -38.99 10.75
C ASP A 731 -4.55 -38.15 11.29
N GLN A 732 -3.43 -38.80 11.60
CA GLN A 732 -2.30 -38.12 12.23
C GLN A 732 -1.68 -37.05 11.34
N ARG A 733 -1.55 -37.30 10.03
CA ARG A 733 -0.91 -36.36 9.09
C ARG A 733 -1.78 -35.11 8.89
N ASP A 734 -3.08 -35.30 8.70
CA ASP A 734 -4.05 -34.21 8.59
C ASP A 734 -4.13 -33.36 9.85
N TRP A 735 -4.10 -34.01 11.02
CA TRP A 735 -4.10 -33.30 12.29
C TRP A 735 -2.81 -32.52 12.50
N GLU A 736 -1.63 -33.08 12.20
CA GLU A 736 -0.35 -32.37 12.36
C GLU A 736 -0.25 -31.15 11.45
N ALA A 737 -0.70 -31.27 10.19
CA ALA A 737 -0.81 -30.17 9.23
C ALA A 737 -1.66 -29.00 9.77
N ASP A 738 -2.79 -29.33 10.41
CA ASP A 738 -3.68 -28.35 11.01
C ASP A 738 -3.15 -27.75 12.30
N ALA A 739 -2.59 -28.60 13.15
CA ALA A 739 -1.96 -28.21 14.40
C ALA A 739 -0.78 -27.26 14.16
N GLU A 740 0.01 -27.49 13.10
CA GLU A 740 1.08 -26.59 12.67
C GLU A 740 0.51 -25.20 12.37
N GLY A 741 -0.49 -25.11 11.49
CA GLY A 741 -1.10 -23.84 11.12
C GLY A 741 -1.74 -23.09 12.30
N ARG A 742 -2.47 -23.81 13.17
CA ARG A 742 -3.08 -23.21 14.38
C ARG A 742 -2.04 -22.76 15.39
N ALA A 743 -1.03 -23.59 15.66
CA ALA A 743 0.03 -23.25 16.61
C ALA A 743 0.85 -22.06 16.11
N MET A 744 1.21 -22.02 14.82
CA MET A 744 1.88 -20.87 14.20
C MET A 744 1.01 -19.61 14.25
N SER A 745 -0.30 -19.74 14.03
CA SER A 745 -1.24 -18.61 14.18
C SER A 745 -1.24 -18.06 15.62
N TRP A 746 -1.24 -18.92 16.65
CA TRP A 746 -1.12 -18.47 18.05
C TRP A 746 0.23 -17.84 18.37
N LEU A 747 1.34 -18.36 17.81
CA LEU A 747 2.67 -17.77 17.98
C LEU A 747 2.79 -16.39 17.35
N ALA A 748 2.27 -16.22 16.13
CA ALA A 748 2.21 -14.92 15.47
C ALA A 748 1.37 -13.90 16.26
N SER A 749 0.44 -14.37 17.07
CA SER A 749 -0.41 -13.58 17.97
C SER A 749 0.16 -13.48 19.40
N GLY A 750 1.43 -13.87 19.62
CA GLY A 750 2.11 -13.76 20.91
C GLY A 750 1.55 -14.63 22.03
N ASP A 751 0.85 -15.73 21.71
CA ASP A 751 0.28 -16.66 22.70
C ASP A 751 0.91 -18.06 22.61
N PRO A 752 2.13 -18.23 23.15
CA PRO A 752 2.83 -19.51 23.11
C PRO A 752 2.14 -20.58 23.94
N ALA A 753 1.37 -20.21 24.97
CA ALA A 753 0.65 -21.16 25.80
C ALA A 753 -0.47 -21.87 25.02
N ARG A 754 -1.24 -21.14 24.21
CA ARG A 754 -2.23 -21.73 23.30
C ARG A 754 -1.56 -22.55 22.21
N ALA A 755 -0.44 -22.10 21.64
CA ALA A 755 0.33 -22.89 20.68
C ALA A 755 0.74 -24.25 21.28
N LEU A 756 1.33 -24.26 22.48
CA LEU A 756 1.70 -25.50 23.18
C LEU A 756 0.48 -26.37 23.51
N SER A 757 -0.66 -25.76 23.84
CA SER A 757 -1.91 -26.51 24.08
C SER A 757 -2.41 -27.22 22.82
N VAL A 758 -2.29 -26.59 21.65
CA VAL A 758 -2.62 -27.23 20.37
C VAL A 758 -1.71 -28.42 20.14
N LEU A 759 -0.39 -28.24 20.34
CA LEU A 759 0.59 -29.32 20.18
C LEU A 759 0.37 -30.46 21.19
N ALA A 760 -0.25 -30.19 22.33
CA ALA A 760 -0.55 -31.18 23.36
C ALA A 760 -1.87 -31.95 23.12
N GLU A 761 -2.71 -31.57 22.13
CA GLU A 761 -3.96 -32.30 21.83
C GLU A 761 -3.68 -33.77 21.44
N ARG A 762 -2.54 -34.02 20.77
CA ARG A 762 -2.02 -35.37 20.49
C ARG A 762 -0.52 -35.40 20.76
N THR A 763 -0.02 -36.52 21.31
CA THR A 763 1.42 -36.72 21.59
C THR A 763 2.15 -37.52 20.52
N GLU A 764 1.43 -38.26 19.67
CA GLU A 764 2.00 -38.95 18.51
C GLU A 764 2.61 -37.96 17.53
N ARG A 765 3.74 -38.33 16.89
CA ARG A 765 4.50 -37.50 15.96
C ARG A 765 4.97 -38.32 14.77
N LEU A 766 4.77 -37.81 13.55
CA LEU A 766 5.36 -38.40 12.35
C LEU A 766 6.87 -38.07 12.24
N PRO A 767 7.71 -38.94 11.64
CA PRO A 767 9.16 -38.70 11.52
C PRO A 767 9.55 -37.44 10.72
N ASP A 768 8.69 -37.01 9.81
CA ASP A 768 8.83 -35.84 8.93
C ASP A 768 8.10 -34.59 9.48
N THR A 769 7.66 -34.62 10.74
CA THR A 769 6.81 -33.56 11.29
C THR A 769 7.57 -32.25 11.53
N ARG A 770 7.00 -31.14 11.05
CA ARG A 770 7.46 -29.78 11.37
C ARG A 770 7.01 -29.31 12.75
N LEU A 771 6.14 -30.07 13.44
CA LEU A 771 5.66 -29.71 14.78
C LEU A 771 6.78 -29.62 15.82
N HIS A 772 7.91 -30.33 15.64
CA HIS A 772 9.06 -30.17 16.52
C HIS A 772 9.64 -28.76 16.45
N LEU A 773 9.75 -28.19 15.24
CA LEU A 773 10.20 -26.81 15.04
C LEU A 773 9.23 -25.82 15.70
N VAL A 774 7.93 -26.04 15.53
CA VAL A 774 6.89 -25.19 16.15
C VAL A 774 6.92 -25.29 17.67
N GLU A 775 7.14 -26.49 18.23
CA GLU A 775 7.28 -26.67 19.69
C GLU A 775 8.49 -25.90 20.22
N VAL A 776 9.64 -25.97 19.54
CA VAL A 776 10.85 -25.22 19.92
C VAL A 776 10.56 -23.71 19.93
N ARG A 777 9.97 -23.18 18.85
CA ARG A 777 9.60 -21.76 18.74
C ARG A 777 8.60 -21.35 19.83
N ALA A 778 7.61 -22.17 20.11
CA ALA A 778 6.61 -21.90 21.14
C ALA A 778 7.21 -21.85 22.54
N ARG A 779 8.13 -22.78 22.86
CA ARG A 779 8.81 -22.78 24.15
C ARG A 779 9.79 -21.61 24.28
N LEU A 780 10.51 -21.26 23.23
CA LEU A 780 11.35 -20.05 23.22
C LEU A 780 10.53 -18.78 23.47
N ALA A 781 9.38 -18.64 22.79
CA ALA A 781 8.46 -17.52 23.03
C ALA A 781 7.85 -17.51 24.45
N ALA A 782 7.70 -18.68 25.07
CA ALA A 782 7.31 -18.82 26.48
C ALA A 782 8.48 -18.66 27.48
N ALA A 783 9.69 -18.33 27.01
CA ALA A 783 10.92 -18.29 27.79
C ALA A 783 11.30 -19.62 28.49
N ASP A 784 10.80 -20.76 27.99
CA ASP A 784 11.13 -22.12 28.44
C ASP A 784 12.29 -22.70 27.62
N VAL A 785 13.51 -22.22 27.90
CA VAL A 785 14.72 -22.59 27.15
C VAL A 785 15.07 -24.08 27.32
N ASP A 786 14.89 -24.64 28.51
CA ASP A 786 15.19 -26.06 28.77
C ASP A 786 14.20 -26.97 28.04
N GLY A 787 12.91 -26.62 28.03
CA GLY A 787 11.93 -27.34 27.24
C GLY A 787 12.18 -27.21 25.74
N ALA A 788 12.60 -26.02 25.26
CA ALA A 788 12.97 -25.81 23.86
C ALA A 788 14.16 -26.70 23.47
N ALA A 789 15.19 -26.79 24.31
CA ALA A 789 16.32 -27.70 24.09
C ALA A 789 15.87 -29.17 24.05
N ALA A 790 14.98 -29.60 24.94
CA ALA A 790 14.46 -30.97 24.93
C ALA A 790 13.61 -31.26 23.68
N ALA A 791 12.81 -30.30 23.20
CA ALA A 791 12.04 -30.43 21.96
C ALA A 791 12.94 -30.46 20.72
N LEU A 792 14.00 -29.66 20.72
CA LEU A 792 15.01 -29.59 19.66
C LEU A 792 15.76 -30.92 19.51
N GLU A 793 16.23 -31.52 20.61
CA GLU A 793 16.92 -32.82 20.56
C GLU A 793 16.01 -33.94 20.00
N ARG A 794 14.72 -33.94 20.38
CA ARG A 794 13.73 -34.86 19.79
C ARG A 794 13.55 -34.61 18.29
N GLY A 795 13.41 -33.34 17.90
CA GLY A 795 13.25 -32.95 16.50
C GLY A 795 14.46 -33.32 15.65
N MET A 796 15.68 -33.07 16.13
CA MET A 796 16.91 -33.42 15.42
C MET A 796 17.06 -34.93 15.25
N ALA A 797 16.74 -35.71 16.28
CA ALA A 797 16.74 -37.17 16.18
C ALA A 797 15.72 -37.67 15.14
N ALA A 798 14.49 -37.14 15.15
CA ALA A 798 13.45 -37.52 14.19
C ALA A 798 13.81 -37.10 12.76
N ALA A 799 14.29 -35.88 12.56
CA ALA A 799 14.68 -35.35 11.25
C ALA A 799 15.88 -36.08 10.64
N ALA A 800 16.80 -36.58 11.47
CA ALA A 800 17.91 -37.43 11.03
C ALA A 800 17.43 -38.80 10.50
N GLU A 801 16.30 -39.31 11.00
CA GLU A 801 15.71 -40.57 10.54
C GLU A 801 14.92 -40.42 9.23
N SER A 802 14.35 -39.25 8.95
CA SER A 802 13.51 -38.99 7.77
C SER A 802 14.24 -38.44 6.53
N ASP A 803 15.55 -38.13 6.63
CA ASP A 803 16.37 -37.49 5.58
C ASP A 803 15.78 -36.17 5.02
N ASP A 804 14.91 -35.51 5.78
CA ASP A 804 14.37 -34.19 5.43
C ASP A 804 15.40 -33.09 5.76
N ARG A 805 16.19 -32.73 4.74
CA ARG A 805 17.26 -31.73 4.86
C ARG A 805 16.74 -30.33 5.18
N ASP A 806 15.56 -29.94 4.71
CA ASP A 806 15.01 -28.61 5.00
C ASP A 806 14.67 -28.48 6.48
N THR A 807 13.98 -29.50 7.03
CA THR A 807 13.66 -29.55 8.46
C THR A 807 14.93 -29.67 9.32
N GLN A 808 15.93 -30.43 8.88
CA GLN A 808 17.23 -30.50 9.58
C GLN A 808 17.91 -29.13 9.65
N VAL A 809 17.97 -28.38 8.54
CA VAL A 809 18.52 -27.02 8.53
C VAL A 809 17.70 -26.08 9.43
N ALA A 810 16.37 -26.12 9.34
CA ALA A 810 15.50 -25.29 10.17
C ALA A 810 15.64 -25.57 11.67
N LEU A 811 15.87 -26.83 12.06
CA LEU A 811 16.15 -27.20 13.45
C LEU A 811 17.57 -26.76 13.85
N ALA A 812 18.56 -26.87 12.98
CA ALA A 812 19.92 -26.40 13.23
C ALA A 812 19.97 -24.88 13.44
N GLU A 813 19.20 -24.11 12.67
CA GLU A 813 18.98 -22.66 12.89
C GLU A 813 18.44 -22.36 14.29
N GLN A 814 17.39 -23.07 14.72
CA GLN A 814 16.88 -22.90 16.08
C GLN A 814 17.88 -23.36 17.15
N ALA A 815 18.76 -24.32 16.83
CA ALA A 815 19.81 -24.76 17.74
C ALA A 815 20.83 -23.64 18.02
N VAL A 816 21.16 -22.80 17.04
CA VAL A 816 21.99 -21.59 17.24
C VAL A 816 21.36 -20.70 18.33
N VAL A 817 20.07 -20.41 18.22
CA VAL A 817 19.33 -19.57 19.18
C VAL A 817 19.25 -20.22 20.58
N VAL A 818 18.82 -21.47 20.65
CA VAL A 818 18.65 -22.20 21.93
C VAL A 818 19.98 -22.32 22.69
N ARG A 819 21.06 -22.66 21.98
CA ARG A 819 22.39 -22.81 22.59
C ARG A 819 22.97 -21.46 23.02
N GLY A 820 22.73 -20.41 22.24
CA GLY A 820 23.06 -19.03 22.60
C GLY A 820 22.42 -18.61 23.91
N LEU A 821 21.11 -18.83 24.06
CA LEU A 821 20.38 -18.51 25.30
C LEU A 821 20.85 -19.32 26.52
N ARG A 822 21.47 -20.48 26.31
CA ARG A 822 22.09 -21.29 27.38
C ARG A 822 23.56 -20.93 27.65
N GLY A 823 24.13 -19.99 26.89
CA GLY A 823 25.54 -19.62 26.97
C GLY A 823 26.51 -20.70 26.46
N ASP A 824 26.04 -21.63 25.61
CA ASP A 824 26.87 -22.68 25.00
C ASP A 824 27.47 -22.19 23.67
N GLY A 825 28.51 -21.36 23.73
CA GLY A 825 29.17 -20.80 22.55
C GLY A 825 29.74 -21.87 21.60
N SER A 826 30.33 -22.93 22.13
CA SER A 826 30.84 -24.05 21.33
C SER A 826 29.73 -24.79 20.55
N GLY A 827 28.56 -24.88 21.17
CA GLY A 827 27.39 -25.46 20.55
C GLY A 827 26.75 -24.54 19.50
N VAL A 828 26.79 -23.21 19.70
CA VAL A 828 26.37 -22.24 18.68
C VAL A 828 27.18 -22.41 17.41
N VAL A 829 28.52 -22.51 17.53
CA VAL A 829 29.42 -22.75 16.39
C VAL A 829 29.10 -24.06 15.70
N SER A 830 28.98 -25.15 16.47
CA SER A 830 28.67 -26.48 15.91
C SER A 830 27.32 -26.51 15.19
N ALA A 831 26.32 -25.81 15.71
CA ALA A 831 24.98 -25.70 15.11
C ALA A 831 25.03 -24.88 13.81
N ALA A 832 25.71 -23.73 13.83
CA ALA A 832 25.87 -22.87 12.65
C ALA A 832 26.58 -23.60 11.51
N GLU A 833 27.70 -24.28 11.80
CA GLU A 833 28.41 -25.07 10.79
C GLU A 833 27.53 -26.19 10.20
N TRP A 834 26.71 -26.83 11.03
CA TRP A 834 25.82 -27.89 10.55
C TRP A 834 24.70 -27.34 9.66
N ALA A 835 24.08 -26.24 10.07
CA ALA A 835 23.09 -25.53 9.26
C ALA A 835 23.68 -25.07 7.92
N VAL A 836 24.85 -24.43 7.93
CA VAL A 836 25.55 -23.95 6.72
C VAL A 836 25.88 -25.10 5.77
N ARG A 837 26.41 -26.22 6.28
CA ARG A 837 26.63 -27.43 5.45
C ARG A 837 25.32 -27.95 4.85
N GLY A 838 24.21 -27.88 5.58
CA GLY A 838 22.90 -28.25 5.08
C GLY A 838 22.42 -27.30 3.97
N CYS A 839 22.58 -25.99 4.15
CA CYS A 839 22.30 -24.97 3.13
C CYS A 839 23.13 -25.18 1.86
N ASP A 840 24.43 -25.51 2.00
CA ASP A 840 25.30 -25.83 0.87
C ASP A 840 24.79 -27.04 0.07
N LEU A 841 24.27 -28.07 0.76
CA LEU A 841 23.68 -29.24 0.13
C LEU A 841 22.31 -28.95 -0.52
N LEU A 842 21.59 -27.94 -0.05
CA LEU A 842 20.35 -27.44 -0.64
C LEU A 842 20.60 -26.45 -1.80
N GLY A 843 21.82 -25.92 -1.92
CA GLY A 843 22.17 -24.89 -2.90
C GLY A 843 21.73 -23.48 -2.50
N ASP A 844 21.41 -23.25 -1.22
CA ASP A 844 20.90 -21.97 -0.71
C ASP A 844 21.99 -21.21 0.06
N GLN A 845 22.86 -20.52 -0.69
CA GLN A 845 23.97 -19.76 -0.09
C GLN A 845 23.48 -18.59 0.77
N THR A 846 22.39 -17.95 0.37
CA THR A 846 21.77 -16.82 1.08
C THR A 846 21.29 -17.22 2.47
N ARG A 847 20.63 -18.37 2.61
CA ARG A 847 20.23 -18.92 3.91
C ARG A 847 21.44 -19.25 4.78
N GLY A 848 22.51 -19.79 4.19
CA GLY A 848 23.77 -20.03 4.92
C GLY A 848 24.40 -18.74 5.49
N VAL A 849 24.41 -17.66 4.70
CA VAL A 849 24.85 -16.32 5.16
C VAL A 849 23.97 -15.81 6.30
N ASP A 850 22.66 -16.05 6.24
CA ASP A 850 21.74 -15.65 7.30
C ASP A 850 22.03 -16.36 8.62
N VAL A 851 22.22 -17.68 8.60
CA VAL A 851 22.55 -18.44 9.81
C VAL A 851 23.85 -17.97 10.44
N LEU A 852 24.88 -17.69 9.63
CA LEU A 852 26.14 -17.15 10.13
C LEU A 852 25.97 -15.76 10.74
N THR A 853 25.08 -14.94 10.17
CA THR A 853 24.76 -13.60 10.70
C THR A 853 24.14 -13.70 12.09
N ASP A 854 23.18 -14.60 12.28
CA ASP A 854 22.56 -14.87 13.58
C ASP A 854 23.58 -15.40 14.60
N ALA A 855 24.41 -16.37 14.19
CA ALA A 855 25.42 -16.99 15.06
C ALA A 855 26.48 -15.98 15.53
N VAL A 856 27.01 -15.17 14.60
CA VAL A 856 27.99 -14.11 14.93
C VAL A 856 27.36 -13.05 15.84
N GLY A 857 26.10 -12.68 15.60
CA GLY A 857 25.35 -11.75 16.45
C GLY A 857 25.20 -12.27 17.89
N ILE A 858 24.87 -13.56 18.05
CA ILE A 858 24.71 -14.21 19.36
C ILE A 858 26.05 -14.31 20.13
N LEU A 859 27.16 -14.62 19.44
CA LEU A 859 28.47 -14.80 20.08
C LEU A 859 29.13 -13.48 20.52
N GLY A 860 28.66 -12.33 20.03
CA GLY A 860 29.04 -11.00 20.54
C GLY A 860 30.53 -10.64 20.39
N GLY A 861 31.30 -11.39 19.59
CA GLY A 861 32.69 -11.07 19.25
C GLY A 861 33.72 -11.17 20.39
N LEU A 862 33.45 -11.95 21.44
CA LEU A 862 34.34 -12.07 22.61
C LEU A 862 35.06 -13.43 22.73
N ASP A 863 34.95 -14.31 21.72
CA ASP A 863 35.56 -15.64 21.68
C ASP A 863 36.27 -15.87 20.32
N ASP A 864 37.41 -16.56 20.32
CA ASP A 864 38.22 -16.84 19.11
C ASP A 864 37.39 -17.59 18.05
N ALA A 865 36.48 -18.46 18.48
CA ALA A 865 35.58 -19.19 17.58
C ALA A 865 34.53 -18.29 16.90
N GLY A 866 34.20 -17.14 17.50
CA GLY A 866 33.31 -16.15 16.89
C GLY A 866 33.99 -15.30 15.82
N GLU A 867 35.32 -15.11 15.89
CA GLU A 867 36.11 -14.46 14.84
C GLU A 867 36.17 -15.33 13.58
N ASP A 868 36.37 -16.65 13.74
CA ASP A 868 36.41 -17.59 12.61
C ASP A 868 35.09 -17.60 11.82
N LEU A 869 33.94 -17.65 12.51
CA LEU A 869 32.63 -17.56 11.87
C LEU A 869 32.39 -16.22 11.19
N ARG A 870 32.90 -15.11 11.75
CA ARG A 870 32.79 -13.79 11.12
C ARG A 870 33.61 -13.73 9.83
N GLY A 871 34.81 -14.31 9.81
CA GLY A 871 35.61 -14.45 8.60
C GLY A 871 34.92 -15.30 7.53
N GLU A 872 34.26 -16.40 7.92
CA GLU A 872 33.45 -17.20 7.00
C GLU A 872 32.25 -16.41 6.46
N LEU A 873 31.52 -15.68 7.33
CA LEU A 873 30.42 -14.81 6.95
C LEU A 873 30.84 -13.78 5.90
N ALA A 874 31.93 -13.05 6.15
CA ALA A 874 32.46 -12.04 5.23
C ALA A 874 32.85 -12.65 3.88
N SER A 875 33.54 -13.80 3.90
CA SER A 875 33.93 -14.54 2.69
C SER A 875 32.72 -14.99 1.87
N ARG A 876 31.69 -15.57 2.50
CA ARG A 876 30.48 -16.02 1.80
C ARG A 876 29.67 -14.83 1.26
N PHE A 877 29.50 -13.79 2.07
CA PHE A 877 28.77 -12.59 1.67
C PHE A 877 29.41 -11.88 0.47
N THR A 878 30.74 -11.78 0.44
CA THR A 878 31.48 -11.16 -0.69
C THR A 878 31.45 -11.99 -1.98
N ASN A 879 31.10 -13.27 -1.90
CA ASN A 879 30.87 -14.13 -3.07
C ASN A 879 29.45 -14.02 -3.63
N LEU A 880 28.50 -13.41 -2.90
CA LEU A 880 27.15 -13.19 -3.42
C LEU A 880 27.19 -12.19 -4.58
N SER A 881 26.48 -12.53 -5.64
CA SER A 881 26.29 -11.69 -6.81
C SER A 881 25.37 -10.50 -6.52
N ARG A 882 25.40 -9.49 -7.39
CA ARG A 882 24.50 -8.34 -7.31
C ARG A 882 23.02 -8.76 -7.29
N SER A 883 22.63 -9.78 -8.05
CA SER A 883 21.23 -10.26 -8.08
C SER A 883 20.82 -10.79 -6.71
N GLU A 884 21.63 -11.67 -6.13
CA GLU A 884 21.34 -12.27 -4.82
C GLU A 884 21.25 -11.22 -3.71
N LEU A 885 22.07 -10.17 -3.77
CA LEU A 885 22.02 -9.05 -2.83
C LEU A 885 20.75 -8.20 -2.99
N LEU A 886 20.31 -7.96 -4.23
CA LEU A 886 19.07 -7.20 -4.52
C LEU A 886 17.82 -8.01 -4.18
N ASP A 887 17.85 -9.33 -4.34
CA ASP A 887 16.74 -10.21 -4.00
C ASP A 887 16.61 -10.41 -2.46
N ASN A 888 17.65 -10.08 -1.69
CA ASN A 888 17.73 -10.32 -0.24
C ASN A 888 18.19 -9.08 0.56
N VAL A 889 17.60 -7.91 0.30
CA VAL A 889 18.06 -6.64 0.91
C VAL A 889 18.08 -6.66 2.45
N ASP A 890 17.09 -7.27 3.10
CA ASP A 890 17.08 -7.35 4.57
C ASP A 890 18.22 -8.18 5.14
N LEU A 891 18.60 -9.27 4.45
CA LEU A 891 19.79 -10.04 4.81
C LEU A 891 21.04 -9.17 4.68
N VAL A 892 21.16 -8.40 3.59
CA VAL A 892 22.29 -7.49 3.41
C VAL A 892 22.38 -6.48 4.55
N ARG A 893 21.26 -5.86 4.93
CA ARG A 893 21.21 -4.94 6.08
C ARG A 893 21.66 -5.63 7.37
N ARG A 894 21.15 -6.84 7.67
CA ARG A 894 21.58 -7.62 8.84
C ARG A 894 23.09 -7.89 8.84
N VAL A 895 23.64 -8.33 7.71
CA VAL A 895 25.08 -8.59 7.57
C VAL A 895 25.90 -7.32 7.81
N LEU A 896 25.48 -6.18 7.25
CA LEU A 896 26.20 -4.91 7.43
C LEU A 896 26.16 -4.44 8.89
N HIS A 897 25.04 -4.63 9.59
CA HIS A 897 24.95 -4.31 11.03
C HIS A 897 25.78 -5.27 11.90
N THR A 898 25.81 -6.56 11.57
CA THR A 898 26.52 -7.58 12.36
C THR A 898 28.03 -7.60 12.11
N ALA A 899 28.47 -7.52 10.85
CA ALA A 899 29.87 -7.68 10.45
C ALA A 899 30.53 -6.37 10.00
N GLY A 900 29.77 -5.42 9.46
CA GLY A 900 30.29 -4.17 8.89
C GLY A 900 31.12 -3.30 9.85
N PRO A 901 30.81 -3.17 11.15
CA PRO A 901 31.66 -2.41 12.07
C PRO A 901 33.08 -2.97 12.21
N ALA A 902 33.24 -4.29 12.04
CA ALA A 902 34.50 -5.02 12.20
C ALA A 902 35.21 -5.30 10.88
N ASP A 903 34.49 -5.44 9.76
CA ASP A 903 35.01 -5.86 8.47
C ASP A 903 34.72 -4.85 7.36
N ASP A 904 35.79 -4.27 6.81
CA ASP A 904 35.73 -3.28 5.73
C ASP A 904 35.35 -3.89 4.37
N THR A 905 35.66 -5.17 4.14
CA THR A 905 35.39 -5.85 2.87
C THR A 905 33.89 -6.04 2.64
N VAL A 906 33.14 -6.28 3.72
CA VAL A 906 31.67 -6.42 3.71
C VAL A 906 31.02 -5.10 3.31
N LEU A 907 31.43 -3.99 3.93
CA LEU A 907 30.92 -2.65 3.61
C LEU A 907 31.29 -2.24 2.18
N HIS A 908 32.53 -2.49 1.77
CA HIS A 908 33.00 -2.20 0.41
C HIS A 908 32.20 -2.97 -0.65
N HIS A 909 31.97 -4.27 -0.43
CA HIS A 909 31.20 -5.09 -1.37
C HIS A 909 29.77 -4.59 -1.49
N ALA A 910 29.07 -4.37 -0.37
CA ALA A 910 27.71 -3.85 -0.39
C ALA A 910 27.63 -2.46 -1.04
N ALA A 911 28.52 -1.53 -0.67
CA ALA A 911 28.58 -0.20 -1.27
C ALA A 911 28.83 -0.25 -2.79
N THR A 912 29.65 -1.18 -3.25
CA THR A 912 29.97 -1.34 -4.67
C THR A 912 28.82 -1.98 -5.46
N GLN A 913 28.16 -3.00 -4.91
CA GLN A 913 27.15 -3.77 -5.64
C GLN A 913 25.75 -3.15 -5.61
N VAL A 914 25.37 -2.56 -4.47
CA VAL A 914 23.99 -2.10 -4.21
C VAL A 914 23.92 -0.67 -3.66
N GLY A 915 25.06 0.02 -3.52
CA GLY A 915 25.10 1.42 -3.07
C GLY A 915 24.56 2.45 -4.06
N ASP A 916 24.11 2.03 -5.25
CA ASP A 916 23.38 2.86 -6.21
C ASP A 916 21.86 2.82 -6.00
N GLN A 917 21.35 1.90 -5.18
CA GLN A 917 19.91 1.70 -4.91
C GLN A 917 19.44 2.46 -3.67
N THR A 918 19.71 3.77 -3.56
CA THR A 918 19.30 4.57 -2.39
C THR A 918 17.87 5.11 -2.47
N GLU A 919 17.32 5.25 -3.67
CA GLU A 919 15.95 5.74 -3.90
C GLU A 919 14.86 4.66 -3.77
N ALA A 920 15.25 3.39 -3.68
CA ALA A 920 14.32 2.31 -3.41
C ALA A 920 13.95 2.35 -1.92
N ASP A 921 12.65 2.34 -1.61
CA ASP A 921 12.14 2.37 -0.22
C ASP A 921 12.67 1.18 0.59
N ASP A 922 12.92 0.07 -0.10
CA ASP A 922 13.51 -1.17 0.41
C ASP A 922 15.02 -1.30 0.15
N GLY A 923 15.73 -0.25 -0.29
CA GLY A 923 17.16 -0.29 -0.59
C GLY A 923 18.08 -0.52 0.63
N VAL A 924 19.34 -0.92 0.41
CA VAL A 924 20.29 -1.16 1.53
C VAL A 924 20.73 0.14 2.19
N PHE A 925 21.04 1.15 1.38
CA PHE A 925 21.58 2.43 1.82
C PHE A 925 20.52 3.53 1.79
N GLN A 926 20.64 4.48 2.70
CA GLN A 926 19.78 5.66 2.81
C GLN A 926 20.19 6.75 1.82
N HIS A 927 19.20 7.51 1.34
CA HIS A 927 19.40 8.72 0.55
C HIS A 927 19.71 9.91 1.48
N ASP A 928 20.85 9.88 2.20
CA ASP A 928 21.21 10.88 3.21
C ASP A 928 22.46 11.71 2.82
N PRO A 929 22.29 12.90 2.21
CA PRO A 929 23.42 13.76 1.84
C PRO A 929 24.16 14.34 3.06
N PHE A 930 23.52 14.46 4.22
CA PHE A 930 24.18 14.98 5.43
C PHE A 930 25.15 13.95 6.01
N ALA A 931 24.75 12.67 6.04
CA ALA A 931 25.63 11.58 6.46
C ALA A 931 26.83 11.40 5.51
N ILE A 932 26.61 11.49 4.20
CA ILE A 932 27.70 11.47 3.21
C ILE A 932 28.64 12.67 3.40
N ALA A 933 28.12 13.88 3.63
CA ALA A 933 28.96 15.05 3.87
C ALA A 933 29.86 14.86 5.11
N ARG A 934 29.32 14.32 6.21
CA ARG A 934 30.11 14.01 7.43
C ARG A 934 31.19 12.96 7.15
N LEU A 935 30.85 11.90 6.42
CA LEU A 935 31.79 10.84 6.05
C LEU A 935 32.95 11.39 5.21
N LEU A 936 32.65 12.17 4.17
CA LEU A 936 33.66 12.78 3.30
C LEU A 936 34.48 13.84 4.05
N HIS A 937 33.91 14.56 5.01
CA HIS A 937 34.66 15.51 5.86
C HIS A 937 35.65 14.81 6.79
N ALA A 938 35.35 13.57 7.21
CA ALA A 938 36.22 12.75 8.05
C ALA A 938 37.42 12.13 7.29
N THR A 939 37.57 12.41 6.00
CA THR A 939 38.70 11.93 5.19
C THR A 939 40.01 12.70 5.45
N THR A 940 41.13 12.07 5.13
CA THR A 940 42.47 12.66 5.16
C THR A 940 42.67 13.62 3.97
N PRO A 941 43.61 14.59 4.05
CA PRO A 941 43.91 15.49 2.93
C PRO A 941 44.33 14.76 1.64
N ASP A 942 44.85 13.53 1.75
CA ASP A 942 45.27 12.71 0.62
C ASP A 942 44.10 12.20 -0.22
N ALA A 943 42.86 12.28 0.29
CA ALA A 943 41.63 11.99 -0.45
C ALA A 943 41.32 13.00 -1.56
N ALA A 944 42.01 14.15 -1.61
CA ALA A 944 41.69 15.24 -2.51
C ALA A 944 41.55 14.84 -4.00
N PRO A 945 42.41 13.97 -4.57
CA PRO A 945 42.22 13.48 -5.94
C PRO A 945 40.95 12.64 -6.10
N ALA A 946 40.68 11.72 -5.17
CA ALA A 946 39.49 10.87 -5.21
C ALA A 946 38.19 11.68 -5.07
N LEU A 947 38.19 12.71 -4.21
CA LEU A 947 37.07 13.64 -4.08
C LEU A 947 36.88 14.50 -5.33
N ALA A 948 37.96 14.92 -5.98
CA ALA A 948 37.90 15.67 -7.23
C ALA A 948 37.36 14.82 -8.40
N ASP A 949 37.76 13.54 -8.47
CA ASP A 949 37.24 12.59 -9.45
C ASP A 949 35.75 12.32 -9.23
N LEU A 950 35.33 12.13 -7.96
CA LEU A 950 33.93 11.99 -7.59
C LEU A 950 33.11 13.24 -7.96
N ALA A 951 33.66 14.44 -7.69
CA ALA A 951 33.04 15.71 -8.05
C ALA A 951 32.87 15.87 -9.57
N ALA A 952 33.90 15.51 -10.34
CA ALA A 952 33.84 15.55 -11.80
C ALA A 952 32.81 14.57 -12.36
N GLU A 953 32.68 13.37 -11.77
CA GLU A 953 31.71 12.35 -12.18
C GLU A 953 30.26 12.81 -11.99
N VAL A 954 29.99 13.59 -10.94
CA VAL A 954 28.64 14.15 -10.67
C VAL A 954 28.41 15.51 -11.33
N GLY A 955 29.36 16.00 -12.14
CA GLY A 955 29.23 17.23 -12.92
C GLY A 955 29.56 18.52 -12.16
N LEU A 956 30.16 18.44 -10.97
CA LEU A 956 30.62 19.62 -10.22
C LEU A 956 31.97 20.10 -10.77
N SER A 957 32.05 21.40 -11.08
CA SER A 957 33.27 22.04 -11.57
C SER A 957 33.62 23.29 -10.75
N GLY A 958 34.91 23.61 -10.65
CA GLY A 958 35.38 24.77 -9.89
C GLY A 958 35.54 24.50 -8.38
N ARG A 959 35.27 25.52 -7.54
CA ARG A 959 35.30 25.39 -6.08
C ARG A 959 33.93 24.97 -5.58
N TRP A 960 33.87 23.83 -4.91
CA TRP A 960 32.68 23.28 -4.28
C TRP A 960 32.97 23.01 -2.79
N LYS A 961 31.92 22.93 -1.98
CA LYS A 961 32.03 22.46 -0.59
C LYS A 961 31.67 20.98 -0.51
N THR A 962 32.10 20.31 0.55
CA THR A 962 31.81 18.89 0.77
C THR A 962 30.31 18.60 0.83
N GLU A 963 29.51 19.54 1.35
CA GLU A 963 28.05 19.42 1.39
C GLU A 963 27.44 19.45 -0.02
N ASP A 964 27.95 20.33 -0.89
CA ASP A 964 27.50 20.39 -2.30
C ASP A 964 27.86 19.08 -3.02
N LEU A 965 29.06 18.56 -2.80
CA LEU A 965 29.48 17.27 -3.36
C LEU A 965 28.57 16.13 -2.89
N ALA A 966 28.25 16.08 -1.60
CA ALA A 966 27.41 15.05 -1.02
C ALA A 966 25.98 15.05 -1.62
N SER A 967 25.33 16.21 -1.72
CA SER A 967 23.99 16.30 -2.32
C SER A 967 23.98 15.82 -3.78
N TRP A 968 24.99 16.21 -4.58
CA TRP A 968 25.09 15.77 -5.97
C TRP A 968 25.43 14.28 -6.12
N VAL A 969 26.25 13.72 -5.23
CA VAL A 969 26.56 12.29 -5.18
C VAL A 969 25.30 11.46 -4.97
N VAL A 970 24.47 11.83 -4.00
CA VAL A 970 23.27 11.06 -3.69
C VAL A 970 22.26 11.17 -4.84
N ARG A 971 22.04 12.38 -5.38
CA ARG A 971 21.19 12.62 -6.56
C ARG A 971 21.63 11.83 -7.80
N ALA A 972 22.93 11.64 -7.98
CA ALA A 972 23.49 10.91 -9.12
C ALA A 972 23.57 9.38 -8.90
N GLY A 973 23.03 8.86 -7.79
CA GLY A 973 23.12 7.43 -7.45
C GLY A 973 24.55 6.96 -7.20
N ARG A 974 25.43 7.85 -6.71
CA ARG A 974 26.85 7.57 -6.45
C ARG A 974 27.17 7.37 -4.97
N THR A 975 26.16 7.16 -4.13
CA THR A 975 26.30 6.95 -2.68
C THR A 975 27.32 5.85 -2.37
N GLY A 976 27.23 4.69 -3.04
CA GLY A 976 28.20 3.60 -2.90
C GLY A 976 29.66 4.01 -3.15
N LYS A 977 29.92 4.83 -4.18
CA LYS A 977 31.28 5.33 -4.45
C LYS A 977 31.76 6.30 -3.39
N ALA A 978 30.89 7.17 -2.89
CA ALA A 978 31.25 8.08 -1.81
C ALA A 978 31.52 7.34 -0.49
N VAL A 979 30.78 6.26 -0.22
CA VAL A 979 31.06 5.36 0.91
C VAL A 979 32.44 4.74 0.77
N VAL A 980 32.78 4.17 -0.40
CA VAL A 980 34.11 3.61 -0.68
C VAL A 980 35.22 4.65 -0.48
N VAL A 981 35.08 5.85 -1.06
CA VAL A 981 36.05 6.95 -0.86
C VAL A 981 36.16 7.34 0.62
N GLY A 982 35.04 7.39 1.33
CA GLY A 982 35.00 7.67 2.76
C GLY A 982 35.72 6.64 3.61
N LEU A 983 35.60 5.35 3.26
CA LEU A 983 36.26 4.23 3.94
C LEU A 983 37.77 4.18 3.64
N ASP A 984 38.15 4.24 2.37
CA ASP A 984 39.55 4.15 1.90
C ASP A 984 40.44 5.25 2.49
N TRP A 985 39.89 6.46 2.65
CA TRP A 985 40.64 7.65 3.05
C TRP A 985 40.27 8.19 4.42
N ALA A 986 39.56 7.43 5.25
CA ALA A 986 39.14 7.83 6.59
C ALA A 986 40.33 8.22 7.49
N ARG A 987 40.19 9.29 8.28
CA ARG A 987 41.15 9.59 9.37
C ARG A 987 41.13 8.54 10.48
N ASP A 988 39.96 7.99 10.75
CA ASP A 988 39.73 6.86 11.66
C ASP A 988 38.82 5.85 10.97
N ALA A 989 39.40 4.74 10.51
CA ALA A 989 38.68 3.70 9.79
C ALA A 989 37.58 3.04 10.65
N GLY A 990 37.78 2.89 11.95
CA GLY A 990 36.79 2.32 12.85
C GLY A 990 35.60 3.26 13.08
N GLN A 991 35.85 4.56 13.18
CA GLN A 991 34.80 5.58 13.24
C GLN A 991 34.03 5.69 11.92
N ALA A 992 34.71 5.64 10.77
CA ALA A 992 34.07 5.70 9.46
C ALA A 992 33.13 4.51 9.21
N ARG A 993 33.57 3.28 9.54
CA ARG A 993 32.71 2.08 9.42
C ARG A 993 31.45 2.18 10.28
N ARG A 994 31.60 2.57 11.55
CA ARG A 994 30.44 2.81 12.44
C ARG A 994 29.52 3.89 11.88
N MET A 995 30.07 5.00 11.40
CA MET A 995 29.27 6.06 10.78
C MET A 995 28.46 5.55 9.58
N VAL A 996 29.06 4.72 8.71
CA VAL A 996 28.33 4.12 7.58
C VAL A 996 27.20 3.22 8.06
N VAL A 997 27.48 2.31 9.00
CA VAL A 997 26.47 1.36 9.52
C VAL A 997 25.35 2.09 10.26
N ASP A 998 25.69 3.02 11.15
CA ASP A 998 24.73 3.67 12.03
C ASP A 998 23.88 4.74 11.32
N THR A 999 24.36 5.31 10.21
CA THR A 999 23.68 6.45 9.54
C THR A 999 23.34 6.25 8.08
N LEU A 1000 24.12 5.45 7.33
CA LEU A 1000 23.91 5.27 5.89
C LEU A 1000 23.29 3.93 5.55
N VAL A 1001 23.44 2.90 6.39
CA VAL A 1001 22.72 1.63 6.21
C VAL A 1001 21.31 1.78 6.79
N ARG A 1002 20.28 1.35 6.05
CA ARG A 1002 18.91 1.35 6.57
C ARG A 1002 18.81 0.42 7.80
N PRO A 1003 18.04 0.78 8.83
CA PRO A 1003 17.85 -0.09 9.99
C PRO A 1003 17.18 -1.40 9.56
N VAL A 1004 17.47 -2.47 10.30
CA VAL A 1004 16.76 -3.75 10.13
C VAL A 1004 15.38 -3.60 10.74
N ALA A 1005 14.31 -3.88 9.98
CA ALA A 1005 12.96 -3.90 10.52
C ALA A 1005 12.89 -4.92 11.67
N GLY A 1006 12.32 -4.54 12.82
CA GLY A 1006 12.04 -5.50 13.88
C GLY A 1006 11.04 -6.58 13.42
N PRO A 1007 10.89 -7.69 14.17
CA PRO A 1007 9.94 -8.75 13.84
C PRO A 1007 8.48 -8.28 13.69
N ASP A 1008 8.14 -7.09 14.20
CA ASP A 1008 6.82 -6.44 14.08
C ASP A 1008 6.73 -5.45 12.90
N GLY A 1009 7.70 -5.44 11.98
CA GLY A 1009 7.76 -4.50 10.85
C GLY A 1009 8.04 -3.04 11.22
N ARG A 1010 8.38 -2.76 12.48
CA ARG A 1010 8.73 -1.41 12.95
C ARG A 1010 10.23 -1.19 12.84
N SER A 1011 10.62 -0.15 12.09
CA SER A 1011 11.93 0.48 12.21
C SER A 1011 12.09 0.99 13.65
N LYS A 1012 13.15 0.57 14.36
CA LYS A 1012 13.61 1.34 15.51
C LYS A 1012 14.30 2.57 14.93
N SER A 1013 13.60 3.70 14.93
CA SER A 1013 14.19 5.03 14.74
C SER A 1013 15.12 5.35 15.90
#